data_AF-M2MCY4-F1
#
_entry.id   AF-M2MCY4-F1
#
_cell.length_a   1.000
_cell.length_b   1.000
_cell.length_c   1.000
_cell.angle_alpha   90.00
_cell.angle_beta   90.00
_cell.angle_gamma   90.00
#
_symmetry.space_group_name_H-M   'P 1'
#
loop_
_entity.id
_entity.type
_entity.pdbx_description
1 polymer ?
#
loop_
_entity_poly.entity_id
_entity_poly.type
_entity_poly.pdbx_seq_one_letter_code
_entity_poly.pdbx_strand_id
1 'polypeptide(L)'
;MGAFGSSRHKGTDRRCHGSDGTSRLSNTKRAVIFTMLVTLAALSAFAVTGTVASPQFWGGHRPPFWGSGPEPSGFWGSPFWGSPFGHGPEWAQGASSSVASTTSGTSSASSSLVVATSSRTSSASVSAATATTSRASSASSSLVTGTSSKASSASAATPISSRASSTASSVVMISTSRAASATSSSAVASSPRASSASSSSAVASSSRGSSALSSSAVTSSSRASSASPSSVAPSSSLRTSSFASSLAVPTPSGTPGVGSTLCDTIGSGYQCQNNISHFWGQYSPYFSVASNISDQLPSGCSITFAQMLSRHGARDPIASKTTSYNNTINKIHANVKNYTAAYAFIANYSYTLGADQLTIFGQQELINSGIKYFDRYATLTSRLSPFVRSAGEARVVESAQNWTQGFDSAKLAAGLSDPTYPYPIVVIPEDAGVNNTLNHDLCNAFENGPDNSIASSAQSKWTAVFIPPIQARLNAGMPGANLTTTDTINMMDLCPFNTVASLTGAISPFCSLFTEAEWHQYNYYETLNKYYGYSYGNPLGPTQGVGFGNELIARMTNQPVHDMSSTNTTLDNNSTTFPLGRQLYADFSHDNDMTAIFSALGLYNGTGPLSNTTVVEAEQANYYSAAYTVPFAARAYFEKMQCTGQSEELVRVIVNDRVLPLTQCGGDNLGRCTLSKFVGSLGFVQSNGLWNQCFVGNYSS
;
A
#
# COMPACT_ATOMS: atom_id res chain seq x y z
N MET A 1 -68.50 -12.14 -28.28
CA MET A 1 -69.75 -11.35 -28.18
C MET A 1 -70.68 -12.06 -27.22
N GLY A 2 -71.43 -11.32 -26.39
CA GLY A 2 -72.34 -11.88 -25.37
C GLY A 2 -71.75 -11.89 -23.94
N ALA A 3 -72.53 -11.61 -22.89
CA ALA A 3 -73.08 -10.30 -22.49
C ALA A 3 -73.65 -10.35 -21.05
N PHE A 4 -73.81 -9.19 -20.38
CA PHE A 4 -74.45 -8.95 -19.06
C PHE A 4 -73.77 -9.65 -17.84
N GLY A 5 -73.75 -9.13 -16.60
CA GLY A 5 -74.18 -7.89 -15.92
C GLY A 5 -73.56 -7.84 -14.50
N SER A 6 -73.83 -6.92 -13.56
CA SER A 6 -74.69 -5.72 -13.55
C SER A 6 -74.30 -4.74 -12.40
N SER A 7 -75.10 -3.68 -12.20
CA SER A 7 -75.09 -2.60 -11.19
C SER A 7 -75.03 -3.01 -9.70
N ARG A 8 -74.32 -2.31 -8.79
CA ARG A 8 -74.48 -0.92 -8.24
C ARG A 8 -75.75 -0.67 -7.39
N HIS A 9 -75.57 -0.41 -6.09
CA HIS A 9 -76.29 0.54 -5.21
C HIS A 9 -75.49 0.66 -3.87
N LYS A 10 -75.64 1.64 -2.95
CA LYS A 10 -75.79 3.12 -2.93
C LYS A 10 -76.13 3.48 -1.45
N GLY A 11 -75.38 4.38 -0.79
CA GLY A 11 -75.78 5.03 0.51
C GLY A 11 -75.71 4.15 1.79
N THR A 12 -75.63 4.67 3.02
CA THR A 12 -75.64 6.08 3.53
C THR A 12 -75.01 6.17 4.95
N ASP A 13 -74.68 7.39 5.38
CA ASP A 13 -74.17 7.80 6.72
C ASP A 13 -74.91 7.24 7.96
N ARG A 14 -74.16 7.10 9.08
CA ARG A 14 -74.36 7.88 10.33
C ARG A 14 -73.26 7.64 11.39
N ARG A 15 -72.96 8.71 12.17
CA ARG A 15 -72.11 8.68 13.38
C ARG A 15 -72.95 8.46 14.66
N CYS A 16 -72.30 7.98 15.73
CA CYS A 16 -72.74 8.15 17.12
C CYS A 16 -71.58 8.66 18.01
N HIS A 17 -71.90 9.32 19.13
CA HIS A 17 -70.95 9.87 20.15
C HIS A 17 -70.21 8.75 20.92
N GLY A 18 -69.00 8.94 21.48
CA GLY A 18 -68.66 9.64 22.75
C GLY A 18 -68.80 8.66 23.95
N SER A 19 -67.87 8.47 24.90
CA SER A 19 -66.92 9.37 25.60
C SER A 19 -65.82 8.54 26.33
N ASP A 20 -64.82 9.18 26.97
CA ASP A 20 -63.93 8.78 28.12
C ASP A 20 -63.49 7.30 28.34
N GLY A 21 -62.28 6.97 28.83
CA GLY A 21 -61.10 7.76 29.22
C GLY A 21 -60.15 6.97 30.15
N THR A 22 -58.81 7.18 30.04
CA THR A 22 -57.74 6.69 30.96
C THR A 22 -57.48 5.14 30.99
N SER A 23 -56.31 4.56 31.32
CA SER A 23 -55.06 5.07 31.93
C SER A 23 -53.79 4.18 31.69
N ARG A 24 -52.61 4.81 31.72
CA ARG A 24 -51.31 4.42 32.35
C ARG A 24 -50.39 3.24 31.90
N LEU A 25 -49.12 3.64 31.69
CA LEU A 25 -47.82 3.01 32.06
C LEU A 25 -47.24 1.90 31.13
N SER A 26 -45.91 1.73 31.01
CA SER A 26 -44.82 2.21 31.89
C SER A 26 -43.57 2.78 31.18
N ASN A 27 -42.77 3.54 31.95
CA ASN A 27 -41.44 4.03 31.57
C ASN A 27 -40.37 2.95 31.83
N THR A 28 -39.63 2.48 30.81
CA THR A 28 -38.41 1.67 31.04
C THR A 28 -37.31 1.82 29.97
N LYS A 29 -37.31 2.88 29.15
CA LYS A 29 -36.25 3.11 28.13
C LYS A 29 -35.70 4.56 28.02
N ARG A 30 -35.96 5.43 29.01
CA ARG A 30 -35.39 6.81 29.05
C ARG A 30 -34.32 7.04 30.13
N ALA A 31 -33.97 6.02 30.93
CA ALA A 31 -33.03 6.15 32.06
C ALA A 31 -31.58 5.73 31.78
N VAL A 32 -31.27 5.18 30.60
CA VAL A 32 -29.90 4.72 30.25
C VAL A 32 -29.13 5.76 29.43
N ILE A 33 -29.83 6.60 28.67
CA ILE A 33 -29.22 7.61 27.77
C ILE A 33 -28.78 8.87 28.53
N PHE A 34 -29.38 9.18 29.68
CA PHE A 34 -29.07 10.39 30.45
C PHE A 34 -27.83 10.27 31.37
N THR A 35 -27.34 9.05 31.61
CA THR A 35 -26.21 8.80 32.54
C THR A 35 -24.85 8.81 31.85
N MET A 36 -24.78 8.61 30.52
CA MET A 36 -23.52 8.70 29.75
C MET A 36 -23.18 10.11 29.26
N LEU A 37 -24.14 11.03 29.23
CA LEU A 37 -23.93 12.42 28.79
C LEU A 37 -23.43 13.36 29.89
N VAL A 38 -23.42 12.93 31.16
CA VAL A 38 -22.95 13.74 32.30
C VAL A 38 -21.50 13.41 32.69
N THR A 39 -20.99 12.22 32.33
CA THR A 39 -19.60 11.81 32.62
C THR A 39 -18.57 12.29 31.60
N LEU A 40 -18.95 12.65 30.37
CA LEU A 40 -18.02 13.22 29.38
C LEU A 40 -17.71 14.72 29.59
N ALA A 41 -18.57 15.46 30.28
CA ALA A 41 -18.39 16.89 30.53
C ALA A 41 -17.44 17.21 31.71
N ALA A 42 -17.08 16.22 32.52
CA ALA A 42 -16.30 16.39 33.75
C ALA A 42 -14.77 16.18 33.60
N LEU A 43 -14.30 15.75 32.41
CA LEU A 43 -12.89 15.44 32.15
C LEU A 43 -12.14 16.50 31.32
N SER A 44 -12.82 17.59 30.92
CA SER A 44 -12.26 18.68 30.11
C SER A 44 -11.82 19.92 30.91
N ALA A 45 -11.83 19.85 32.25
CA ALA A 45 -11.73 21.02 33.13
C ALA A 45 -10.69 20.87 34.26
N PHE A 46 -9.50 20.33 33.98
CA PHE A 46 -8.35 20.34 34.89
C PHE A 46 -7.01 20.41 34.14
N ALA A 47 -6.72 21.54 33.47
CA ALA A 47 -5.41 21.79 32.85
C ALA A 47 -5.02 23.28 32.65
N VAL A 48 -5.60 24.24 33.37
CA VAL A 48 -5.10 25.63 33.39
C VAL A 48 -5.22 26.26 34.79
N THR A 49 -4.14 26.20 35.57
CA THR A 49 -3.66 27.25 36.50
C THR A 49 -2.33 26.76 37.10
N GLY A 50 -1.23 27.47 36.83
CA GLY A 50 0.11 26.99 37.18
C GLY A 50 1.23 28.00 36.96
N THR A 51 0.98 29.28 37.23
CA THR A 51 2.06 30.27 37.37
C THR A 51 2.81 30.05 38.69
N VAL A 52 4.15 30.08 38.68
CA VAL A 52 5.06 30.79 39.62
C VAL A 52 6.50 30.22 39.62
N ALA A 53 7.47 31.10 39.86
CA ALA A 53 8.86 30.89 40.31
C ALA A 53 9.94 30.44 39.31
N SER A 54 10.69 31.43 38.84
CA SER A 54 12.15 31.34 38.64
C SER A 54 12.89 30.99 39.93
N PRO A 55 14.11 30.43 39.84
CA PRO A 55 15.14 30.62 40.87
C PRO A 55 16.33 31.43 40.32
N GLN A 56 16.48 32.66 40.83
CA GLN A 56 17.79 33.33 40.93
C GLN A 56 18.29 33.21 42.36
N PHE A 57 19.51 32.72 42.59
CA PHE A 57 20.43 32.96 43.73
C PHE A 57 21.65 32.02 43.53
N TRP A 58 22.92 32.32 43.83
CA TRP A 58 23.69 33.58 43.96
C TRP A 58 25.17 33.20 44.18
N GLY A 59 26.13 34.02 43.70
CA GLY A 59 27.55 33.94 44.08
C GLY A 59 28.35 32.72 43.54
N GLY A 60 29.66 32.80 43.32
CA GLY A 60 30.58 33.93 43.45
C GLY A 60 32.03 33.53 43.11
N HIS A 61 32.92 34.51 43.01
CA HIS A 61 34.39 34.40 42.83
C HIS A 61 34.96 34.02 41.45
N ARG A 62 35.42 35.07 40.73
CA ARG A 62 36.79 35.09 40.17
C ARG A 62 37.79 35.44 41.30
N PRO A 63 39.09 35.15 41.15
CA PRO A 63 40.01 36.15 40.60
C PRO A 63 40.89 35.64 39.43
N PRO A 64 41.64 36.52 38.73
CA PRO A 64 42.46 36.21 37.55
C PRO A 64 43.96 36.09 37.87
N PHE A 65 44.79 35.66 36.90
CA PHE A 65 46.13 36.23 36.70
C PHE A 65 46.64 36.12 35.24
N TRP A 66 47.64 36.95 34.92
CA TRP A 66 48.22 37.22 33.60
C TRP A 66 49.27 36.19 33.11
N GLY A 67 49.61 36.24 31.81
CA GLY A 67 50.74 35.51 31.22
C GLY A 67 50.96 35.79 29.74
N SER A 68 51.65 36.89 29.47
CA SER A 68 52.21 37.41 28.22
C SER A 68 53.04 36.38 27.39
N GLY A 69 53.18 36.62 26.07
CA GLY A 69 54.05 35.84 25.15
C GLY A 69 55.56 36.15 25.25
N PRO A 70 56.40 36.03 24.19
CA PRO A 70 56.09 35.83 22.76
C PRO A 70 56.93 34.71 22.04
N GLU A 71 56.89 34.76 20.69
CA GLU A 71 57.76 34.15 19.64
C GLU A 71 59.30 34.15 19.86
N PRO A 72 60.20 33.61 18.96
CA PRO A 72 60.04 33.23 17.53
C PRO A 72 60.77 31.94 17.03
N SER A 73 60.80 31.78 15.70
CA SER A 73 61.70 30.96 14.83
C SER A 73 61.28 29.51 14.52
N GLY A 74 61.45 29.00 13.29
CA GLY A 74 61.88 29.62 12.03
C GLY A 74 62.50 28.61 11.06
N PHE A 75 62.56 28.94 9.76
CA PHE A 75 63.26 28.22 8.66
C PHE A 75 62.64 26.92 8.12
N TRP A 76 62.65 26.65 6.80
CA TRP A 76 62.80 27.47 5.56
C TRP A 76 62.42 26.55 4.36
N GLY A 77 62.09 27.07 3.17
CA GLY A 77 62.02 26.26 1.94
C GLY A 77 60.86 26.59 1.00
N SER A 78 61.12 27.50 0.04
CA SER A 78 60.14 28.02 -0.93
C SER A 78 60.34 27.38 -2.34
N PRO A 79 59.55 27.73 -3.38
CA PRO A 79 59.26 26.86 -4.53
C PRO A 79 60.13 27.09 -5.77
N PHE A 80 59.90 26.32 -6.85
CA PHE A 80 60.40 26.64 -8.19
C PHE A 80 59.37 26.47 -9.33
N TRP A 81 59.61 27.21 -10.41
CA TRP A 81 58.73 27.57 -11.53
C TRP A 81 58.72 26.57 -12.71
N GLY A 82 57.74 26.73 -13.63
CA GLY A 82 57.88 26.26 -15.02
C GLY A 82 56.60 26.31 -15.89
N SER A 83 56.34 27.42 -16.58
CA SER A 83 55.48 27.53 -17.78
C SER A 83 56.37 27.83 -19.01
N PRO A 84 55.90 28.15 -20.25
CA PRO A 84 54.55 28.09 -20.86
C PRO A 84 54.56 27.47 -22.30
N PHE A 85 53.42 27.50 -23.02
CA PHE A 85 53.18 27.62 -24.49
C PHE A 85 51.73 27.14 -24.76
N GLY A 86 50.89 27.70 -25.65
CA GLY A 86 50.99 28.83 -26.56
C GLY A 86 50.20 28.56 -27.87
N HIS A 87 49.36 29.52 -28.31
CA HIS A 87 48.62 29.61 -29.60
C HIS A 87 47.12 29.18 -29.69
N GLY A 88 46.25 30.17 -29.94
CA GLY A 88 45.15 30.10 -30.94
C GLY A 88 45.62 30.74 -32.27
N PRO A 89 44.76 31.35 -33.14
CA PRO A 89 43.33 31.69 -32.97
C PRO A 89 42.41 31.50 -34.23
N GLU A 90 41.14 31.94 -34.12
CA GLU A 90 40.20 32.47 -35.18
C GLU A 90 39.83 31.60 -36.41
N TRP A 91 38.58 31.61 -36.93
CA TRP A 91 37.94 32.74 -37.64
C TRP A 91 36.39 32.66 -37.71
N ALA A 92 35.77 33.84 -37.62
CA ALA A 92 34.62 34.39 -38.39
C ALA A 92 33.29 33.61 -38.55
N GLN A 93 32.13 34.10 -38.10
CA GLN A 93 31.33 35.32 -38.45
C GLN A 93 30.40 35.17 -39.70
N GLY A 94 29.22 35.80 -39.63
CA GLY A 94 28.22 35.89 -40.72
C GLY A 94 26.84 35.33 -40.31
N ALA A 95 25.98 35.97 -39.52
CA ALA A 95 25.48 37.36 -39.47
C ALA A 95 24.31 37.68 -40.43
N SER A 96 23.41 38.55 -39.94
CA SER A 96 22.33 39.27 -40.65
C SER A 96 21.04 38.51 -41.02
N SER A 97 19.84 39.11 -41.05
CA SER A 97 19.20 40.13 -40.18
C SER A 97 17.77 40.46 -40.69
N SER A 98 16.94 41.05 -39.81
CA SER A 98 15.91 42.05 -40.17
C SER A 98 14.61 41.58 -40.88
N VAL A 99 13.45 42.26 -40.81
CA VAL A 99 12.94 43.29 -39.87
C VAL A 99 11.39 43.33 -39.95
N ALA A 100 10.74 43.51 -38.79
CA ALA A 100 9.45 44.14 -38.47
C ALA A 100 8.17 44.06 -39.36
N SER A 101 7.04 44.05 -38.64
CA SER A 101 5.78 44.81 -38.90
C SER A 101 4.82 44.27 -39.99
N THR A 102 3.48 44.32 -39.86
CA THR A 102 2.56 44.74 -38.76
C THR A 102 1.14 44.19 -39.00
N THR A 103 0.19 44.54 -38.11
CA THR A 103 -1.27 44.65 -38.34
C THR A 103 -2.13 43.38 -38.50
N SER A 104 -2.68 42.96 -37.35
CA SER A 104 -4.13 42.92 -37.06
C SER A 104 -5.12 42.34 -38.09
N GLY A 105 -5.82 41.27 -37.70
CA GLY A 105 -7.03 40.77 -38.36
C GLY A 105 -7.84 39.85 -37.45
N THR A 106 -8.71 40.42 -36.62
CA THR A 106 -9.65 39.68 -35.77
C THR A 106 -10.88 39.21 -36.55
N SER A 107 -11.23 37.92 -36.49
CA SER A 107 -12.64 37.47 -36.31
C SER A 107 -12.82 35.95 -36.19
N SER A 108 -13.30 35.55 -35.01
CA SER A 108 -14.36 34.55 -34.76
C SER A 108 -14.78 33.52 -35.84
N ALA A 109 -14.50 32.26 -35.50
CA ALA A 109 -15.52 31.23 -35.18
C ALA A 109 -16.25 30.41 -36.28
N SER A 110 -16.36 29.12 -35.96
CA SER A 110 -17.45 28.19 -36.30
C SER A 110 -17.63 27.76 -37.78
N SER A 111 -17.12 26.58 -38.14
CA SER A 111 -17.91 25.34 -38.00
C SER A 111 -17.20 24.09 -38.54
N SER A 112 -17.51 22.96 -37.91
CA SER A 112 -17.29 21.57 -38.28
C SER A 112 -17.01 21.23 -39.75
N LEU A 113 -16.02 20.36 -39.99
CA LEU A 113 -16.21 19.29 -40.97
C LEU A 113 -15.41 18.02 -40.65
N VAL A 114 -16.08 16.89 -40.86
CA VAL A 114 -15.52 15.56 -41.09
C VAL A 114 -14.76 15.54 -42.42
N VAL A 115 -13.70 14.74 -42.56
CA VAL A 115 -13.46 13.79 -43.70
C VAL A 115 -12.05 13.20 -43.62
N ALA A 116 -11.94 11.95 -44.08
CA ALA A 116 -10.73 11.13 -44.06
C ALA A 116 -9.75 11.42 -45.21
N THR A 117 -8.52 10.92 -45.02
CA THR A 117 -7.59 10.36 -46.05
C THR A 117 -7.57 10.93 -47.48
N SER A 118 -6.39 11.36 -47.94
CA SER A 118 -5.90 11.00 -49.28
C SER A 118 -4.38 11.07 -49.41
N SER A 119 -3.86 10.15 -50.23
CA SER A 119 -2.45 9.95 -50.61
C SER A 119 -2.08 10.66 -51.93
N ARG A 120 -0.78 10.75 -52.25
CA ARG A 120 -0.18 10.80 -53.61
C ARG A 120 1.36 10.57 -53.50
N THR A 121 1.94 9.48 -54.01
CA THR A 121 2.54 9.25 -55.37
C THR A 121 3.79 10.12 -55.67
N SER A 122 4.86 9.68 -56.37
CA SER A 122 4.88 8.82 -57.60
C SER A 122 6.29 8.27 -57.98
N SER A 123 6.31 7.21 -58.83
CA SER A 123 7.29 6.88 -59.93
C SER A 123 8.79 6.57 -59.66
N ALA A 124 9.53 5.72 -60.43
CA ALA A 124 9.20 4.69 -61.47
C ALA A 124 10.45 3.87 -61.95
N SER A 125 10.23 2.84 -62.80
CA SER A 125 11.15 2.12 -63.75
C SER A 125 11.89 0.83 -63.31
N VAL A 126 12.30 -0.13 -64.18
CA VAL A 126 11.72 -0.79 -65.40
C VAL A 126 12.48 -2.13 -65.68
N SER A 127 11.76 -3.20 -66.09
CA SER A 127 12.13 -4.44 -66.85
C SER A 127 13.51 -5.15 -66.76
N ALA A 128 13.50 -6.49 -66.61
CA ALA A 128 13.86 -7.50 -67.64
C ALA A 128 13.95 -8.95 -67.07
N ALA A 129 13.95 -9.98 -67.93
CA ALA A 129 13.71 -11.39 -67.56
C ALA A 129 14.86 -12.37 -67.89
N THR A 130 14.88 -13.54 -67.21
CA THR A 130 15.35 -14.82 -67.78
C THR A 130 14.72 -16.01 -67.03
N ALA A 131 14.61 -17.18 -67.66
CA ALA A 131 13.86 -18.34 -67.15
C ALA A 131 14.66 -19.65 -67.25
N THR A 132 14.37 -20.64 -66.38
CA THR A 132 14.56 -22.09 -66.68
C THR A 132 13.78 -23.01 -65.71
N THR A 133 12.90 -23.86 -66.28
CA THR A 133 12.69 -25.32 -66.06
C THR A 133 13.23 -26.05 -64.81
N SER A 134 12.63 -27.12 -64.24
CA SER A 134 11.37 -27.87 -64.50
C SER A 134 11.17 -29.09 -63.56
N ARG A 135 9.91 -29.54 -63.35
CA ARG A 135 9.46 -30.94 -62.99
C ARG A 135 9.94 -31.58 -61.64
N ALA A 136 9.26 -32.57 -61.02
CA ALA A 136 7.84 -32.98 -61.02
C ALA A 136 7.51 -34.00 -59.87
N SER A 137 6.33 -33.81 -59.24
CA SER A 137 5.25 -34.80 -58.90
C SER A 137 5.46 -36.16 -58.17
N SER A 138 4.79 -36.30 -57.01
CA SER A 138 3.90 -37.43 -56.58
C SER A 138 3.25 -37.06 -55.22
N ALA A 139 1.93 -37.01 -55.00
CA ALA A 139 0.90 -38.09 -55.02
C ALA A 139 1.15 -39.15 -53.91
N SER A 140 0.23 -39.55 -53.00
CA SER A 140 -1.25 -39.36 -52.92
C SER A 140 -1.80 -39.42 -51.46
N SER A 141 -3.13 -39.23 -51.35
CA SER A 141 -3.99 -39.04 -50.17
C SER A 141 -4.50 -40.30 -49.43
N SER A 142 -5.26 -40.05 -48.34
CA SER A 142 -6.31 -40.86 -47.63
C SER A 142 -5.91 -41.26 -46.20
N LEU A 143 -6.49 -40.79 -45.07
CA LEU A 143 -7.89 -40.54 -44.66
C LEU A 143 -8.68 -41.84 -44.38
N VAL A 144 -8.95 -42.16 -43.09
CA VAL A 144 -10.24 -42.60 -42.50
C VAL A 144 -10.09 -43.08 -41.03
N THR A 145 -11.15 -42.86 -40.26
CA THR A 145 -11.45 -43.04 -38.82
C THR A 145 -11.34 -44.45 -38.22
N GLY A 146 -11.30 -44.59 -36.86
CA GLY A 146 -11.65 -45.88 -36.22
C GLY A 146 -11.45 -46.07 -34.69
N THR A 147 -12.20 -45.36 -33.84
CA THR A 147 -12.78 -45.77 -32.53
C THR A 147 -12.16 -46.87 -31.62
N SER A 148 -11.90 -46.48 -30.35
CA SER A 148 -12.23 -47.19 -29.07
C SER A 148 -11.63 -48.60 -28.78
N SER A 149 -11.09 -48.97 -27.60
CA SER A 149 -11.68 -48.88 -26.25
C SER A 149 -10.82 -49.62 -25.19
N LYS A 150 -11.01 -49.23 -23.91
CA LYS A 150 -10.96 -50.05 -22.66
C LYS A 150 -9.70 -50.83 -22.19
N ALA A 151 -9.34 -50.49 -20.94
CA ALA A 151 -9.23 -51.38 -19.77
C ALA A 151 -7.89 -52.03 -19.33
N SER A 152 -7.38 -51.49 -18.21
CA SER A 152 -7.13 -52.22 -16.94
C SER A 152 -5.82 -53.01 -16.71
N SER A 153 -5.18 -52.60 -15.60
CA SER A 153 -4.68 -53.41 -14.47
C SER A 153 -3.20 -53.84 -14.37
N ALA A 154 -2.69 -53.55 -13.15
CA ALA A 154 -1.81 -54.37 -12.31
C ALA A 154 -0.28 -54.47 -12.55
N SER A 155 0.43 -53.82 -11.62
CA SER A 155 1.45 -54.44 -10.73
C SER A 155 2.86 -54.82 -11.24
N ALA A 156 3.81 -53.97 -10.78
CA ALA A 156 4.95 -54.34 -9.93
C ALA A 156 6.25 -54.95 -10.54
N ALA A 157 7.28 -54.88 -9.69
CA ALA A 157 8.65 -55.41 -9.80
C ALA A 157 9.69 -54.60 -10.61
N THR A 158 10.58 -53.95 -9.87
CA THR A 158 11.96 -53.62 -10.27
C THR A 158 12.78 -54.90 -10.52
N PRO A 159 13.90 -54.79 -11.25
CA PRO A 159 15.16 -55.12 -10.57
C PRO A 159 16.32 -54.14 -10.82
N ILE A 160 17.30 -54.23 -9.93
CA ILE A 160 18.57 -53.49 -9.92
C ILE A 160 19.61 -54.25 -10.76
N SER A 161 20.43 -53.57 -11.59
CA SER A 161 21.87 -53.87 -11.67
C SER A 161 22.69 -52.81 -12.42
N SER A 162 23.93 -52.68 -11.97
CA SER A 162 24.98 -51.70 -12.24
C SER A 162 25.63 -51.75 -13.63
N ARG A 163 26.28 -50.63 -13.99
CA ARG A 163 27.66 -50.65 -14.52
C ARG A 163 28.41 -49.37 -14.14
N ALA A 164 29.72 -49.45 -13.98
CA ALA A 164 30.54 -48.42 -13.33
C ALA A 164 31.77 -47.99 -14.15
N SER A 165 32.32 -46.84 -13.75
CA SER A 165 33.73 -46.43 -13.80
C SER A 165 34.40 -46.10 -15.15
N SER A 166 34.87 -44.84 -15.24
CA SER A 166 36.27 -44.56 -15.63
C SER A 166 36.77 -43.31 -14.88
N THR A 167 38.03 -43.33 -14.46
CA THR A 167 38.69 -42.33 -13.60
C THR A 167 39.82 -41.62 -14.33
N ALA A 168 40.16 -40.39 -13.91
CA ALA A 168 41.47 -39.80 -14.13
C ALA A 168 41.79 -38.79 -13.01
N SER A 169 42.97 -38.90 -12.40
CA SER A 169 43.50 -38.01 -11.35
C SER A 169 44.84 -37.42 -11.80
N SER A 170 45.17 -36.20 -11.38
CA SER A 170 46.54 -35.65 -11.28
C SER A 170 46.51 -34.27 -10.61
N VAL A 171 47.56 -33.73 -9.97
CA VAL A 171 48.66 -34.26 -9.13
C VAL A 171 49.07 -33.06 -8.24
N VAL A 172 49.44 -33.28 -6.97
CA VAL A 172 50.00 -32.24 -6.10
C VAL A 172 51.50 -32.11 -6.33
N MET A 173 52.03 -30.88 -6.40
CA MET A 173 53.46 -30.60 -6.33
C MET A 173 53.78 -29.67 -5.16
N ILE A 174 54.89 -29.97 -4.49
CA ILE A 174 55.43 -29.25 -3.32
C ILE A 174 56.61 -28.40 -3.78
N SER A 175 56.70 -27.15 -3.32
CA SER A 175 57.97 -26.41 -3.30
C SER A 175 58.12 -25.60 -2.02
N THR A 176 59.23 -25.80 -1.31
CA THR A 176 59.56 -25.17 -0.04
C THR A 176 60.49 -23.96 -0.22
N SER A 177 60.26 -22.87 0.52
CA SER A 177 61.34 -21.94 0.88
C SER A 177 61.03 -21.12 2.15
N ARG A 178 62.02 -21.08 3.04
CA ARG A 178 62.03 -20.49 4.38
C ARG A 178 61.73 -18.99 4.48
N ALA A 179 60.92 -18.65 5.48
CA ALA A 179 61.20 -17.74 6.61
C ALA A 179 62.08 -16.47 6.45
N ALA A 180 61.52 -15.35 6.91
CA ALA A 180 62.19 -14.42 7.83
C ALA A 180 61.15 -13.77 8.78
N SER A 181 61.51 -13.58 10.04
CA SER A 181 60.60 -13.14 11.11
C SER A 181 60.85 -11.69 11.52
N ALA A 182 59.79 -10.94 11.89
CA ALA A 182 59.91 -9.76 12.76
C ALA A 182 58.65 -9.59 13.61
N THR A 183 58.78 -9.82 14.91
CA THR A 183 57.75 -9.69 15.95
C THR A 183 57.79 -8.32 16.62
N SER A 184 56.63 -7.72 16.88
CA SER A 184 56.36 -6.97 18.13
C SER A 184 54.87 -6.67 18.34
N SER A 185 54.25 -7.39 19.28
CA SER A 185 53.64 -6.86 20.53
C SER A 185 53.03 -5.44 20.53
N SER A 186 51.87 -5.13 21.13
CA SER A 186 50.90 -5.91 21.93
C SER A 186 49.61 -5.11 22.21
N ALA A 187 48.59 -5.79 22.77
CA ALA A 187 47.56 -5.28 23.71
C ALA A 187 46.19 -4.74 23.19
N VAL A 188 45.22 -5.67 23.14
CA VAL A 188 43.93 -5.66 23.87
C VAL A 188 43.09 -4.36 23.95
N ALA A 189 41.93 -4.38 23.29
CA ALA A 189 40.63 -4.03 23.89
C ALA A 189 39.46 -4.55 23.03
N SER A 190 38.78 -5.62 23.47
CA SER A 190 37.55 -6.12 22.81
C SER A 190 36.61 -6.72 23.84
N SER A 191 35.42 -6.13 23.98
CA SER A 191 34.33 -6.53 24.89
C SER A 191 32.98 -6.04 24.32
N PRO A 192 31.83 -6.63 24.71
CA PRO A 192 31.06 -7.36 23.70
C PRO A 192 29.71 -6.74 23.29
N ARG A 193 29.19 -7.31 22.20
CA ARG A 193 27.85 -7.11 21.64
C ARG A 193 26.77 -7.45 22.68
N ALA A 194 25.82 -6.54 22.91
CA ALA A 194 24.69 -6.77 23.79
C ALA A 194 23.59 -7.59 23.11
N SER A 195 23.11 -8.64 23.79
CA SER A 195 21.93 -9.41 23.43
C SER A 195 20.84 -9.11 24.46
N SER A 196 19.73 -8.47 24.06
CA SER A 196 18.58 -8.25 24.94
C SER A 196 17.64 -9.47 24.89
N ALA A 197 17.45 -10.12 26.03
CA ALA A 197 16.72 -11.38 26.14
C ALA A 197 15.19 -11.21 26.09
N SER A 198 14.54 -12.18 25.46
CA SER A 198 13.12 -12.49 25.65
C SER A 198 12.85 -13.02 27.06
N SER A 199 11.87 -12.44 27.76
CA SER A 199 11.49 -12.83 29.11
C SER A 199 10.42 -13.92 29.13
N SER A 200 10.82 -15.17 29.40
CA SER A 200 9.90 -16.27 29.73
C SER A 200 9.77 -16.40 31.25
N SER A 201 8.55 -16.31 31.78
CA SER A 201 8.25 -16.56 33.20
C SER A 201 7.76 -17.99 33.43
N ALA A 202 8.22 -18.62 34.50
CA ALA A 202 8.13 -20.05 34.70
C ALA A 202 6.74 -20.57 35.14
N VAL A 203 6.41 -21.78 34.68
CA VAL A 203 5.34 -22.61 35.26
C VAL A 203 5.90 -23.33 36.48
N ALA A 204 5.25 -23.16 37.64
CA ALA A 204 5.55 -23.94 38.85
C ALA A 204 4.55 -25.10 39.00
N SER A 205 5.07 -26.31 39.16
CA SER A 205 4.29 -27.54 39.29
C SER A 205 3.81 -27.81 40.73
N SER A 206 2.56 -28.24 40.90
CA SER A 206 2.16 -29.08 42.03
C SER A 206 1.09 -30.10 41.59
N SER A 207 0.95 -31.20 42.34
CA SER A 207 0.56 -32.51 41.79
C SER A 207 -0.68 -33.13 42.44
N ARG A 208 -1.20 -34.17 41.77
CA ARG A 208 -2.13 -35.23 42.22
C ARG A 208 -3.63 -34.91 42.31
N GLY A 209 -4.44 -35.86 41.81
CA GLY A 209 -5.78 -36.13 42.33
C GLY A 209 -6.84 -36.48 41.29
N SER A 210 -7.11 -37.77 41.09
CA SER A 210 -8.39 -38.27 40.56
C SER A 210 -9.55 -37.74 41.44
N SER A 211 -10.82 -37.58 41.02
CA SER A 211 -11.66 -38.51 40.23
C SER A 211 -13.07 -37.93 39.95
N ALA A 212 -13.73 -38.46 38.91
CA ALA A 212 -15.17 -38.67 38.67
C ALA A 212 -16.30 -37.89 39.42
N LEU A 213 -17.33 -37.48 38.64
CA LEU A 213 -18.80 -37.57 38.88
C LEU A 213 -19.34 -37.11 40.28
N SER A 214 -20.26 -36.15 40.38
CA SER A 214 -21.70 -36.35 40.04
C SER A 214 -22.54 -35.06 40.21
N SER A 215 -23.80 -35.12 39.75
CA SER A 215 -24.81 -34.04 39.71
C SER A 215 -25.52 -33.71 41.03
N SER A 216 -26.23 -32.55 41.00
CA SER A 216 -27.45 -32.23 41.79
C SER A 216 -27.30 -31.90 43.29
N ALA A 217 -28.22 -31.17 43.97
CA ALA A 217 -29.15 -30.08 43.61
C ALA A 217 -29.82 -29.53 44.91
N VAL A 218 -30.63 -28.46 44.80
CA VAL A 218 -31.79 -28.13 45.69
C VAL A 218 -31.53 -27.58 47.13
N THR A 219 -31.72 -26.25 47.26
CA THR A 219 -32.43 -25.46 48.32
C THR A 219 -32.21 -25.74 49.82
N SER A 220 -32.21 -24.74 50.71
CA SER A 220 -33.47 -24.10 51.15
C SER A 220 -33.30 -23.01 52.24
N SER A 221 -34.30 -22.11 52.34
CA SER A 221 -34.80 -21.45 53.57
C SER A 221 -33.89 -20.49 54.37
N SER A 222 -34.36 -19.42 55.04
CA SER A 222 -35.69 -18.78 55.12
C SER A 222 -35.65 -17.51 55.99
N ARG A 223 -36.54 -16.51 55.74
CA ARG A 223 -37.14 -15.52 56.70
C ARG A 223 -36.18 -14.63 57.55
N ALA A 224 -36.52 -13.40 57.97
CA ALA A 224 -37.77 -12.64 58.00
C ALA A 224 -37.53 -11.10 57.94
N SER A 225 -38.61 -10.32 57.72
CA SER A 225 -39.05 -9.08 58.42
C SER A 225 -38.02 -8.07 59.00
N SER A 226 -38.20 -6.74 58.97
CA SER A 226 -39.36 -5.89 58.59
C SER A 226 -39.02 -4.38 58.70
N ALA A 227 -39.96 -3.52 58.26
CA ALA A 227 -40.20 -2.11 58.66
C ALA A 227 -39.69 -0.97 57.73
N SER A 228 -40.66 -0.28 57.13
CA SER A 228 -40.58 1.13 56.68
C SER A 228 -40.91 2.07 57.88
N PRO A 229 -40.76 3.42 57.81
CA PRO A 229 -41.71 4.25 57.04
C PRO A 229 -41.24 5.64 56.51
N SER A 230 -42.02 6.15 55.55
CA SER A 230 -42.47 7.57 55.42
C SER A 230 -41.54 8.74 55.04
N SER A 231 -41.81 9.26 53.83
CA SER A 231 -42.48 10.57 53.56
C SER A 231 -41.70 11.86 53.22
N VAL A 232 -42.46 12.77 52.57
CA VAL A 232 -42.28 14.22 52.32
C VAL A 232 -41.59 14.67 51.01
N ALA A 233 -42.43 15.22 50.11
CA ALA A 233 -42.13 16.15 49.00
C ALA A 233 -42.42 17.61 49.49
N PRO A 234 -42.36 18.73 48.72
CA PRO A 234 -42.33 18.85 47.24
C PRO A 234 -41.54 20.04 46.62
N SER A 235 -41.63 20.15 45.28
CA SER A 235 -41.71 21.38 44.45
C SER A 235 -40.79 22.59 44.69
N SER A 236 -40.10 23.03 43.62
CA SER A 236 -40.53 24.22 42.85
C SER A 236 -39.69 24.45 41.59
N SER A 237 -40.27 25.18 40.64
CA SER A 237 -39.76 25.46 39.28
C SER A 237 -38.95 26.75 39.18
N LEU A 238 -37.97 26.82 38.27
CA LEU A 238 -37.43 28.09 37.76
C LEU A 238 -37.04 28.00 36.29
N ARG A 239 -37.09 29.16 35.60
CA ARG A 239 -36.98 29.31 34.14
C ARG A 239 -35.53 29.59 33.73
N THR A 240 -35.15 29.18 32.52
CA THR A 240 -33.88 29.57 31.89
C THR A 240 -34.08 30.67 30.86
N SER A 241 -33.19 31.67 30.89
CA SER A 241 -33.15 32.80 29.96
C SER A 241 -32.15 32.52 28.84
N SER A 242 -32.48 32.88 27.61
CA SER A 242 -31.59 32.72 26.46
C SER A 242 -30.71 33.97 26.27
N PHE A 243 -29.43 33.77 25.96
CA PHE A 243 -28.58 34.78 25.33
C PHE A 243 -27.91 34.17 24.11
N ALA A 244 -28.07 34.81 22.96
CA ALA A 244 -27.38 34.49 21.73
C ALA A 244 -26.30 35.55 21.47
N SER A 245 -25.11 35.13 21.10
CA SER A 245 -24.02 36.02 20.65
C SER A 245 -23.56 35.58 19.28
N SER A 246 -23.68 36.50 18.31
CA SER A 246 -23.27 36.27 16.93
C SER A 246 -21.85 36.80 16.74
N LEU A 247 -20.93 35.98 16.24
CA LEU A 247 -19.60 36.41 15.81
C LEU A 247 -19.50 36.22 14.29
N ALA A 248 -19.43 37.34 13.56
CA ALA A 248 -19.18 37.34 12.13
C ALA A 248 -17.67 37.29 11.87
N VAL A 249 -17.24 36.41 10.97
CA VAL A 249 -15.86 36.30 10.50
C VAL A 249 -15.70 37.10 9.20
N PRO A 250 -14.70 37.99 9.06
CA PRO A 250 -14.50 38.75 7.83
C PRO A 250 -13.89 37.87 6.72
N THR A 251 -14.42 37.98 5.50
CA THR A 251 -13.86 37.30 4.32
C THR A 251 -12.71 38.11 3.71
N PRO A 252 -11.50 37.53 3.54
CA PRO A 252 -10.44 38.18 2.79
C PRO A 252 -10.71 38.06 1.28
N SER A 253 -11.18 39.15 0.67
CA SER A 253 -11.31 39.26 -0.78
C SER A 253 -9.92 39.47 -1.41
N GLY A 254 -9.30 38.39 -1.87
CA GLY A 254 -8.02 38.44 -2.61
C GLY A 254 -7.88 37.25 -3.53
N THR A 255 -7.76 37.50 -4.84
CA THR A 255 -7.47 36.49 -5.87
C THR A 255 -5.99 36.47 -6.21
N PRO A 256 -5.23 35.41 -5.87
CA PRO A 256 -4.02 35.04 -6.58
C PRO A 256 -4.41 34.35 -7.89
N GLY A 257 -3.76 34.72 -8.99
CA GLY A 257 -3.95 34.08 -10.29
C GLY A 257 -3.15 32.78 -10.43
N VAL A 258 -3.33 32.13 -11.60
CA VAL A 258 -2.85 30.78 -11.96
C VAL A 258 -3.60 29.69 -11.19
N GLY A 259 -4.47 28.96 -11.90
CA GLY A 259 -5.28 27.90 -11.30
C GLY A 259 -4.40 26.74 -10.82
N SER A 260 -4.22 26.63 -9.50
CA SER A 260 -3.57 25.47 -8.88
C SER A 260 -4.48 24.25 -9.05
N THR A 261 -4.13 23.37 -10.00
CA THR A 261 -4.67 22.02 -10.04
C THR A 261 -4.44 21.35 -8.68
N LEU A 262 -5.50 20.78 -8.09
CA LEU A 262 -5.39 20.03 -6.83
C LEU A 262 -4.34 18.94 -6.97
N CYS A 263 -3.47 18.80 -5.96
CA CYS A 263 -2.37 17.86 -6.05
C CYS A 263 -2.85 16.41 -6.11
N ASP A 264 -3.89 16.04 -5.35
CA ASP A 264 -4.60 14.76 -5.46
C ASP A 264 -5.99 14.94 -6.09
N THR A 265 -6.43 13.96 -6.87
CA THR A 265 -7.72 13.96 -7.58
C THR A 265 -8.35 12.57 -7.61
N ILE A 266 -9.68 12.50 -7.55
CA ILE A 266 -10.45 11.25 -7.67
C ILE A 266 -10.05 10.46 -8.93
N GLY A 267 -9.85 11.16 -10.05
CA GLY A 267 -9.51 10.56 -11.34
C GLY A 267 -8.07 10.06 -11.42
N SER A 268 -7.09 10.95 -11.26
CA SER A 268 -5.68 10.65 -11.58
C SER A 268 -4.81 10.36 -10.35
N GLY A 269 -5.35 10.47 -9.14
CA GLY A 269 -4.56 10.46 -7.91
C GLY A 269 -3.66 11.70 -7.82
N TYR A 270 -2.52 11.54 -7.16
CA TYR A 270 -1.52 12.57 -6.90
C TYR A 270 -0.65 12.87 -8.13
N GLN A 271 -0.57 14.15 -8.52
CA GLN A 271 0.10 14.61 -9.75
C GLN A 271 1.07 15.78 -9.54
N CYS A 272 1.25 16.26 -8.30
CA CYS A 272 2.21 17.32 -7.99
C CYS A 272 3.66 16.81 -8.04
N GLN A 273 4.51 17.44 -8.86
CA GLN A 273 5.90 17.07 -9.10
C GLN A 273 6.09 15.55 -9.34
N ASN A 274 5.33 15.00 -10.29
CA ASN A 274 5.33 13.57 -10.62
C ASN A 274 6.73 12.98 -10.93
N ASN A 275 7.65 13.79 -11.46
CA ASN A 275 9.06 13.43 -11.67
C ASN A 275 9.83 13.10 -10.38
N ILE A 276 9.27 13.39 -9.19
CA ILE A 276 9.82 12.93 -7.90
C ILE A 276 8.79 12.14 -7.07
N SER A 277 7.51 12.56 -7.07
CA SER A 277 6.49 11.99 -6.17
C SER A 277 5.98 10.62 -6.58
N HIS A 278 6.20 10.23 -7.85
CA HIS A 278 5.94 8.87 -8.35
C HIS A 278 7.14 7.93 -8.14
N PHE A 279 8.20 8.41 -7.47
CA PHE A 279 9.46 7.72 -7.24
C PHE A 279 9.81 7.59 -5.74
N TRP A 280 8.79 7.48 -4.89
CA TRP A 280 8.96 7.24 -3.44
C TRP A 280 8.64 5.79 -3.03
N GLY A 281 8.66 4.84 -3.98
CA GLY A 281 8.30 3.45 -3.73
C GLY A 281 6.89 3.33 -3.12
N GLN A 282 6.73 2.49 -2.10
CA GLN A 282 5.47 2.38 -1.34
C GLN A 282 5.09 3.64 -0.55
N TYR A 283 5.93 4.68 -0.48
CA TYR A 283 5.60 5.96 0.17
C TYR A 283 5.10 7.01 -0.81
N SER A 284 5.03 6.69 -2.11
CA SER A 284 4.32 7.50 -3.11
C SER A 284 2.84 7.52 -2.73
N PRO A 285 2.16 8.69 -2.69
CA PRO A 285 0.70 8.75 -2.77
C PRO A 285 0.19 7.96 -3.98
N TYR A 286 -1.09 7.55 -3.96
CA TYR A 286 -1.65 6.87 -5.13
C TYR A 286 -1.63 7.78 -6.37
N PHE A 287 -1.23 7.23 -7.51
CA PHE A 287 -1.37 7.86 -8.83
C PHE A 287 -1.88 6.85 -9.86
N SER A 288 -2.55 7.35 -10.89
CA SER A 288 -2.98 6.55 -12.05
C SER A 288 -1.76 6.12 -12.87
N VAL A 289 -1.52 4.82 -12.97
CA VAL A 289 -0.36 4.24 -13.66
C VAL A 289 -0.67 4.06 -15.15
N ALA A 290 0.23 4.56 -16.01
CA ALA A 290 0.05 4.52 -17.45
C ALA A 290 -0.13 3.09 -18.00
N SER A 291 -1.05 2.94 -18.95
CA SER A 291 -1.48 1.64 -19.49
C SER A 291 -1.59 1.66 -21.00
N ASN A 292 -0.97 0.68 -21.67
CA ASN A 292 -1.10 0.49 -23.12
C ASN A 292 -2.47 -0.11 -23.50
N ILE A 293 -3.22 -0.62 -22.53
CA ILE A 293 -4.55 -1.20 -22.69
C ILE A 293 -5.54 -0.32 -21.92
N SER A 294 -6.63 0.09 -22.58
CA SER A 294 -7.66 0.92 -21.97
C SER A 294 -8.40 0.19 -20.83
N ASP A 295 -8.53 0.88 -19.69
CA ASP A 295 -9.25 0.42 -18.50
C ASP A 295 -10.78 0.51 -18.65
N GLN A 296 -11.27 1.25 -19.66
CA GLN A 296 -12.68 1.46 -19.92
C GLN A 296 -13.41 0.13 -20.17
N LEU A 297 -14.70 0.08 -19.83
CA LEU A 297 -15.54 -1.09 -20.10
C LEU A 297 -15.69 -1.28 -21.62
N PRO A 298 -15.28 -2.42 -22.21
CA PRO A 298 -15.38 -2.61 -23.65
C PRO A 298 -16.83 -2.63 -24.13
N SER A 299 -17.07 -2.12 -25.35
CA SER A 299 -18.42 -2.06 -25.93
C SER A 299 -19.06 -3.44 -26.03
N GLY A 300 -20.34 -3.54 -25.68
CA GLY A 300 -21.07 -4.80 -25.63
C GLY A 300 -20.73 -5.71 -24.44
N CYS A 301 -19.98 -5.21 -23.44
CA CYS A 301 -19.72 -5.90 -22.17
C CYS A 301 -20.46 -5.24 -20.99
N SER A 302 -20.67 -6.01 -19.92
CA SER A 302 -21.29 -5.61 -18.67
C SER A 302 -20.49 -6.19 -17.51
N ILE A 303 -20.12 -5.38 -16.50
CA ILE A 303 -19.49 -5.88 -15.27
C ILE A 303 -20.54 -6.67 -14.47
N THR A 304 -20.20 -7.91 -14.13
CA THR A 304 -21.04 -8.82 -13.32
C THR A 304 -20.49 -9.03 -11.91
N PHE A 305 -19.20 -8.74 -11.70
CA PHE A 305 -18.49 -8.84 -10.43
C PHE A 305 -17.34 -7.85 -10.39
N ALA A 306 -17.11 -7.20 -9.25
CA ALA A 306 -15.90 -6.44 -8.96
C ALA A 306 -15.43 -6.68 -7.52
N GLN A 307 -14.22 -7.22 -7.37
CA GLN A 307 -13.46 -7.21 -6.13
C GLN A 307 -12.47 -6.05 -6.15
N MET A 308 -12.44 -5.24 -5.10
CA MET A 308 -11.30 -4.37 -4.79
C MET A 308 -10.41 -5.02 -3.72
N LEU A 309 -9.10 -4.93 -3.90
CA LEU A 309 -8.11 -5.07 -2.84
C LEU A 309 -7.39 -3.73 -2.70
N SER A 310 -7.48 -3.09 -1.54
CA SER A 310 -6.93 -1.75 -1.29
C SER A 310 -5.91 -1.77 -0.17
N ARG A 311 -4.88 -0.93 -0.29
CA ARG A 311 -4.02 -0.59 0.84
C ARG A 311 -4.69 0.47 1.71
N HIS A 312 -4.20 0.62 2.93
CA HIS A 312 -4.39 1.83 3.73
C HIS A 312 -3.85 3.10 3.03
N GLY A 313 -4.33 4.27 3.46
CA GLY A 313 -3.91 5.59 2.94
C GLY A 313 -2.55 6.04 3.43
N ALA A 314 -2.12 7.22 2.99
CA ALA A 314 -0.91 7.85 3.48
C ALA A 314 -0.95 8.10 4.99
N ARG A 315 0.15 7.76 5.65
CA ARG A 315 0.25 7.70 7.11
C ARG A 315 1.53 8.36 7.61
N ASP A 316 1.54 8.63 8.90
CA ASP A 316 2.77 8.90 9.62
C ASP A 316 3.77 7.72 9.52
N PRO A 317 5.07 7.95 9.79
CA PRO A 317 6.03 6.87 9.94
C PRO A 317 5.62 5.91 11.06
N ILE A 318 6.08 4.66 11.03
CA ILE A 318 5.87 3.76 12.18
C ILE A 318 6.68 4.25 13.39
N ALA A 319 6.24 3.98 14.63
CA ALA A 319 6.88 4.52 15.84
C ALA A 319 8.42 4.39 15.90
N SER A 320 8.98 3.26 15.44
CA SER A 320 10.43 3.03 15.37
C SER A 320 11.13 3.92 14.34
N LYS A 321 10.50 4.15 13.17
CA LYS A 321 10.97 5.08 12.14
C LYS A 321 10.82 6.54 12.58
N THR A 322 9.73 6.92 13.24
CA THR A 322 9.57 8.27 13.83
C THR A 322 10.68 8.58 14.82
N THR A 323 11.05 7.61 15.66
CA THR A 323 12.20 7.74 16.57
C THR A 323 13.52 7.90 15.80
N SER A 324 13.74 7.12 14.73
CA SER A 324 14.94 7.20 13.89
C SER A 324 15.08 8.55 13.19
N TYR A 325 14.02 9.05 12.56
CA TYR A 325 14.02 10.31 11.81
C TYR A 325 14.24 11.51 12.74
N ASN A 326 13.56 11.54 13.88
CA ASN A 326 13.75 12.59 14.88
C ASN A 326 15.20 12.58 15.43
N ASN A 327 15.79 11.40 15.65
CA ASN A 327 17.21 11.29 16.04
C ASN A 327 18.17 11.85 14.98
N THR A 328 17.92 11.61 13.68
CA THR A 328 18.71 12.21 12.59
C THR A 328 18.60 13.75 12.60
N ILE A 329 17.40 14.31 12.82
CA ILE A 329 17.18 15.77 12.92
C ILE A 329 17.86 16.37 14.16
N ASN A 330 17.69 15.76 15.34
CA ASN A 330 18.35 16.20 16.57
C ASN A 330 19.89 16.17 16.44
N LYS A 331 20.44 15.16 15.74
CA LYS A 331 21.86 15.07 15.42
C LYS A 331 22.32 16.23 14.51
N ILE A 332 21.52 16.62 13.51
CA ILE A 332 21.80 17.78 12.66
C ILE A 332 21.81 19.06 13.50
N HIS A 333 20.77 19.34 14.28
CA HIS A 333 20.67 20.55 15.11
C HIS A 333 21.78 20.66 16.16
N ALA A 334 22.16 19.55 16.78
CA ALA A 334 23.21 19.53 17.79
C ALA A 334 24.58 19.94 17.22
N ASN A 335 24.92 19.49 16.01
CA ASN A 335 26.28 19.59 15.46
C ASN A 335 26.45 20.68 14.39
N VAL A 336 25.45 20.92 13.55
CA VAL A 336 25.55 21.86 12.41
C VAL A 336 25.36 23.30 12.89
N LYS A 337 26.36 24.14 12.66
CA LYS A 337 26.34 25.58 13.03
C LYS A 337 26.17 26.51 11.83
N ASN A 338 26.40 26.01 10.62
CA ASN A 338 26.21 26.76 9.39
C ASN A 338 25.51 25.86 8.36
N TYR A 339 24.42 26.34 7.78
CA TYR A 339 23.64 25.63 6.77
C TYR A 339 23.80 26.38 5.46
N THR A 340 24.27 25.71 4.41
CA THR A 340 24.26 26.32 3.07
C THR A 340 22.81 26.48 2.58
N ALA A 341 22.57 27.39 1.62
CA ALA A 341 21.23 27.90 1.32
C ALA A 341 20.13 26.83 1.11
N ALA A 342 20.45 25.72 0.42
CA ALA A 342 19.51 24.61 0.19
C ALA A 342 19.05 23.89 1.47
N TYR A 343 19.85 23.95 2.54
CA TYR A 343 19.62 23.27 3.82
C TYR A 343 19.12 24.22 4.92
N ALA A 344 19.03 25.52 4.63
CA ALA A 344 18.73 26.55 5.63
C ALA A 344 17.38 26.35 6.34
N PHE A 345 16.40 25.71 5.69
CA PHE A 345 15.11 25.39 6.31
C PHE A 345 15.25 24.39 7.47
N ILE A 346 16.24 23.50 7.44
CA ILE A 346 16.43 22.44 8.45
C ILE A 346 16.78 23.05 9.81
N ALA A 347 17.48 24.20 9.82
CA ALA A 347 17.81 24.93 11.05
C ALA A 347 16.57 25.32 11.89
N ASN A 348 15.41 25.49 11.25
CA ASN A 348 14.13 25.84 11.88
C ASN A 348 13.09 24.71 11.77
N TYR A 349 13.44 23.57 11.15
CA TYR A 349 12.53 22.43 11.02
C TYR A 349 12.34 21.78 12.40
N SER A 350 11.10 21.68 12.85
CA SER A 350 10.73 20.88 14.01
C SER A 350 10.14 19.56 13.55
N TYR A 351 10.57 18.43 14.12
CA TYR A 351 9.96 17.14 13.83
C TYR A 351 8.60 17.07 14.54
N THR A 352 7.51 17.13 13.78
CA THR A 352 6.12 17.10 14.30
C THR A 352 5.25 16.00 13.68
N LEU A 353 5.86 15.04 12.96
CA LEU A 353 5.14 13.87 12.44
C LEU A 353 4.73 12.96 13.60
N GLY A 354 3.58 12.30 13.47
CA GLY A 354 3.05 11.38 14.46
C GLY A 354 3.67 9.99 14.37
N ALA A 355 2.86 8.97 14.65
CA ALA A 355 3.26 7.57 14.53
C ALA A 355 2.07 6.70 14.10
N ASP A 356 2.31 5.84 13.10
CA ASP A 356 1.46 4.73 12.64
C ASP A 356 0.07 5.07 12.05
N GLN A 357 -0.55 6.20 12.43
CA GLN A 357 -1.90 6.61 12.05
C GLN A 357 -1.97 7.21 10.64
N LEU A 358 -3.18 7.21 10.05
CA LEU A 358 -3.42 7.95 8.80
C LEU A 358 -3.20 9.45 8.98
N THR A 359 -2.66 10.07 7.94
CA THR A 359 -2.70 11.52 7.78
C THR A 359 -4.07 11.95 7.26
N ILE A 360 -4.46 13.21 7.47
CA ILE A 360 -5.70 13.77 6.90
C ILE A 360 -5.69 13.66 5.36
N PHE A 361 -4.52 13.80 4.73
CA PHE A 361 -4.33 13.55 3.30
C PHE A 361 -4.66 12.09 2.94
N GLY A 362 -4.14 11.11 3.69
CA GLY A 362 -4.43 9.69 3.48
C GLY A 362 -5.87 9.27 3.73
N GLN A 363 -6.56 9.92 4.68
CA GLN A 363 -8.02 9.77 4.84
C GLN A 363 -8.75 10.20 3.56
N GLN A 364 -8.36 11.36 2.99
CA GLN A 364 -8.93 11.88 1.75
C GLN A 364 -8.62 11.02 0.53
N GLU A 365 -7.42 10.42 0.42
CA GLU A 365 -7.10 9.45 -0.65
C GLU A 365 -8.10 8.28 -0.68
N LEU A 366 -8.56 7.81 0.49
CA LEU A 366 -9.50 6.69 0.59
C LEU A 366 -10.95 7.12 0.32
N ILE A 367 -11.35 8.32 0.76
CA ILE A 367 -12.61 8.94 0.32
C ILE A 367 -12.64 9.05 -1.21
N ASN A 368 -11.56 9.55 -1.81
CA ASN A 368 -11.40 9.65 -3.27
C ASN A 368 -11.45 8.28 -3.96
N SER A 369 -10.85 7.24 -3.36
CA SER A 369 -10.92 5.86 -3.83
C SER A 369 -12.34 5.27 -3.74
N GLY A 370 -13.11 5.63 -2.71
CA GLY A 370 -14.52 5.25 -2.54
C GLY A 370 -15.42 5.84 -3.62
N ILE A 371 -15.26 7.14 -3.88
CA ILE A 371 -15.96 7.84 -4.97
C ILE A 371 -15.60 7.22 -6.32
N LYS A 372 -14.30 7.04 -6.60
CA LYS A 372 -13.83 6.43 -7.86
C LYS A 372 -14.41 5.03 -8.09
N TYR A 373 -14.51 4.20 -7.05
CA TYR A 373 -15.10 2.86 -7.17
C TYR A 373 -16.61 2.93 -7.42
N PHE A 374 -17.33 3.84 -6.76
CA PHE A 374 -18.75 4.07 -7.02
C PHE A 374 -18.99 4.42 -8.49
N ASP A 375 -18.26 5.43 -9.01
CA ASP A 375 -18.39 5.92 -10.38
C ASP A 375 -18.01 4.84 -11.41
N ARG A 376 -16.87 4.17 -11.22
CA ARG A 376 -16.36 3.11 -12.11
C ARG A 376 -17.37 1.99 -12.31
N TYR A 377 -18.10 1.62 -11.26
CA TYR A 377 -19.03 0.50 -11.27
C TYR A 377 -20.50 0.93 -11.14
N ALA A 378 -20.84 2.15 -11.58
CA ALA A 378 -22.18 2.77 -11.47
C ALA A 378 -23.37 1.84 -11.74
N THR A 379 -23.28 0.97 -12.76
CA THR A 379 -24.32 -0.03 -13.13
C THR A 379 -24.63 -1.06 -12.03
N LEU A 380 -23.67 -1.31 -11.13
CA LEU A 380 -23.82 -2.19 -9.96
C LEU A 380 -24.03 -1.36 -8.69
N THR A 381 -23.21 -0.34 -8.46
CA THR A 381 -23.13 0.43 -7.21
C THR A 381 -24.36 1.31 -6.96
N SER A 382 -25.05 1.73 -8.02
CA SER A 382 -26.35 2.42 -7.92
C SER A 382 -27.44 1.57 -7.23
N ARG A 383 -27.33 0.24 -7.27
CA ARG A 383 -28.37 -0.70 -6.82
C ARG A 383 -27.88 -1.73 -5.80
N LEU A 384 -26.59 -1.80 -5.53
CA LEU A 384 -25.95 -2.73 -4.59
C LEU A 384 -25.01 -1.99 -3.63
N SER A 385 -24.74 -2.63 -2.50
CA SER A 385 -23.79 -2.19 -1.47
C SER A 385 -22.65 -3.22 -1.40
N PRO A 386 -21.39 -2.80 -1.26
CA PRO A 386 -20.26 -3.72 -1.20
C PRO A 386 -20.29 -4.57 0.08
N PHE A 387 -19.72 -5.77 0.02
CA PHE A 387 -19.27 -6.46 1.23
C PHE A 387 -17.84 -6.04 1.56
N VAL A 388 -17.56 -5.71 2.82
CA VAL A 388 -16.31 -5.06 3.23
C VAL A 388 -15.60 -5.85 4.32
N ARG A 389 -14.29 -6.06 4.16
CA ARG A 389 -13.40 -6.58 5.22
C ARG A 389 -12.15 -5.70 5.35
N SER A 390 -11.53 -5.77 6.52
CA SER A 390 -10.28 -5.07 6.82
C SER A 390 -9.34 -6.00 7.59
N ALA A 391 -8.04 -5.89 7.32
CA ALA A 391 -7.02 -6.32 8.26
C ALA A 391 -7.16 -5.54 9.59
N GLY A 392 -6.59 -6.08 10.66
CA GLY A 392 -6.93 -5.80 12.05
C GLY A 392 -6.35 -4.53 12.65
N GLU A 393 -5.54 -3.80 11.88
CA GLU A 393 -4.83 -2.62 12.36
C GLU A 393 -5.62 -1.31 12.17
N ALA A 394 -5.48 -0.38 13.11
CA ALA A 394 -6.22 0.88 13.16
C ALA A 394 -6.23 1.65 11.83
N ARG A 395 -5.07 1.85 11.19
CA ARG A 395 -4.97 2.57 9.92
C ARG A 395 -5.68 1.89 8.74
N VAL A 396 -5.80 0.56 8.76
CA VAL A 396 -6.48 -0.21 7.71
C VAL A 396 -8.00 -0.17 7.92
N VAL A 397 -8.44 -0.32 9.18
CA VAL A 397 -9.86 -0.19 9.57
C VAL A 397 -10.37 1.23 9.28
N GLU A 398 -9.59 2.25 9.63
CA GLU A 398 -9.90 3.65 9.32
C GLU A 398 -9.92 3.92 7.81
N SER A 399 -9.03 3.27 7.04
CA SER A 399 -9.05 3.35 5.57
C SER A 399 -10.32 2.76 4.97
N ALA A 400 -10.81 1.63 5.50
CA ALA A 400 -12.08 1.04 5.11
C ALA A 400 -13.29 1.95 5.48
N GLN A 401 -13.24 2.64 6.62
CA GLN A 401 -14.26 3.60 7.04
C GLN A 401 -14.29 4.84 6.12
N ASN A 402 -13.14 5.42 5.81
CA ASN A 402 -13.02 6.57 4.89
C ASN A 402 -13.47 6.20 3.46
N TRP A 403 -13.12 5.00 2.99
CA TRP A 403 -13.59 4.52 1.69
C TRP A 403 -15.10 4.28 1.64
N THR A 404 -15.69 3.67 2.68
CA THR A 404 -17.15 3.46 2.72
C THR A 404 -17.91 4.78 2.83
N GLN A 405 -17.37 5.78 3.53
CA GLN A 405 -17.88 7.15 3.52
C GLN A 405 -17.82 7.77 2.12
N GLY A 406 -16.70 7.65 1.40
CA GLY A 406 -16.56 8.18 0.04
C GLY A 406 -17.52 7.52 -0.96
N PHE A 407 -17.67 6.19 -0.88
CA PHE A 407 -18.62 5.42 -1.68
C PHE A 407 -20.08 5.87 -1.43
N ASP A 408 -20.49 5.98 -0.16
CA ASP A 408 -21.86 6.38 0.19
C ASP A 408 -22.13 7.85 -0.18
N SER A 409 -21.14 8.73 0.00
CA SER A 409 -21.22 10.14 -0.41
C SER A 409 -21.43 10.28 -1.93
N ALA A 410 -20.75 9.48 -2.75
CA ALA A 410 -20.95 9.46 -4.20
C ALA A 410 -22.35 8.94 -4.57
N LYS A 411 -22.83 7.90 -3.86
CA LYS A 411 -24.17 7.34 -4.03
C LYS A 411 -25.27 8.35 -3.70
N LEU A 412 -25.13 9.07 -2.58
CA LEU A 412 -25.99 10.18 -2.19
C LEU A 412 -25.95 11.34 -3.19
N ALA A 413 -24.76 11.70 -3.69
CA ALA A 413 -24.60 12.73 -4.73
C ALA A 413 -25.27 12.35 -6.06
N ALA A 414 -25.33 11.06 -6.39
CA ALA A 414 -26.11 10.52 -7.52
C ALA A 414 -27.64 10.49 -7.28
N GLY A 415 -28.12 11.00 -6.13
CA GLY A 415 -29.54 11.02 -5.77
C GLY A 415 -30.07 9.69 -5.23
N LEU A 416 -29.19 8.79 -4.78
CA LEU A 416 -29.52 7.45 -4.33
C LEU A 416 -29.24 7.33 -2.82
N SER A 417 -30.21 6.84 -2.05
CA SER A 417 -30.03 6.58 -0.62
C SER A 417 -29.80 5.09 -0.37
N ASP A 418 -28.77 4.74 0.40
CA ASP A 418 -28.52 3.38 0.84
C ASP A 418 -28.86 3.22 2.34
N PRO A 419 -29.99 2.58 2.70
CA PRO A 419 -30.38 2.40 4.10
C PRO A 419 -29.51 1.37 4.84
N THR A 420 -28.52 0.76 4.17
CA THR A 420 -27.55 -0.16 4.79
C THR A 420 -26.26 0.52 5.25
N TYR A 421 -26.09 1.81 4.98
CA TYR A 421 -24.99 2.61 5.54
C TYR A 421 -25.25 2.95 7.02
N PRO A 422 -24.26 2.87 7.94
CA PRO A 422 -22.87 2.46 7.71
C PRO A 422 -22.73 0.96 7.43
N TYR A 423 -22.01 0.62 6.36
CA TYR A 423 -21.84 -0.77 5.93
C TYR A 423 -21.00 -1.55 6.97
N PRO A 424 -21.39 -2.78 7.35
CA PRO A 424 -20.59 -3.61 8.25
C PRO A 424 -19.22 -3.96 7.64
N ILE A 425 -18.16 -3.73 8.41
CA ILE A 425 -16.78 -4.11 8.08
C ILE A 425 -16.42 -5.33 8.93
N VAL A 426 -16.04 -6.44 8.29
CA VAL A 426 -15.46 -7.58 9.00
C VAL A 426 -13.99 -7.29 9.25
N VAL A 427 -13.64 -6.95 10.49
CA VAL A 427 -12.26 -6.75 10.92
C VAL A 427 -11.66 -8.11 11.29
N ILE A 428 -10.60 -8.52 10.58
CA ILE A 428 -9.87 -9.77 10.83
C ILE A 428 -8.63 -9.41 11.68
N PRO A 429 -8.48 -9.92 12.91
CA PRO A 429 -7.36 -9.54 13.77
C PRO A 429 -5.98 -9.85 13.16
N GLU A 430 -4.97 -9.10 13.61
CA GLU A 430 -3.55 -9.31 13.31
C GLU A 430 -2.80 -9.84 14.55
N ASP A 431 -3.53 -10.42 15.50
CA ASP A 431 -2.94 -11.07 16.67
C ASP A 431 -2.15 -12.31 16.25
N ALA A 432 -0.99 -12.54 16.88
CA ALA A 432 -0.10 -13.65 16.57
C ALA A 432 -0.83 -15.00 16.57
N GLY A 433 -0.73 -15.74 15.47
CA GLY A 433 -1.39 -17.04 15.27
C GLY A 433 -2.86 -16.96 14.83
N VAL A 434 -3.41 -15.78 14.53
CA VAL A 434 -4.74 -15.65 13.90
C VAL A 434 -4.64 -15.80 12.39
N ASN A 435 -5.39 -16.75 11.83
CA ASN A 435 -5.53 -16.90 10.40
C ASN A 435 -6.18 -15.66 9.76
N ASN A 436 -5.40 -14.94 8.94
CA ASN A 436 -5.78 -13.72 8.25
C ASN A 436 -5.20 -13.72 6.83
N THR A 437 -6.05 -13.55 5.81
CA THR A 437 -5.62 -13.47 4.40
C THR A 437 -5.19 -12.08 3.95
N LEU A 438 -5.34 -11.07 4.81
CA LEU A 438 -5.05 -9.66 4.57
C LEU A 438 -3.83 -9.16 5.37
N ASN A 439 -3.15 -10.05 6.11
CA ASN A 439 -1.92 -9.77 6.85
C ASN A 439 -1.05 -11.04 7.03
N HIS A 440 0.22 -10.97 6.70
CA HIS A 440 1.24 -12.00 6.93
C HIS A 440 1.75 -12.00 8.38
N ASP A 441 1.92 -13.19 8.98
CA ASP A 441 2.62 -13.44 10.26
C ASP A 441 2.77 -14.96 10.54
N LEU A 442 1.85 -15.76 10.00
CA LEU A 442 1.73 -17.20 10.31
C LEU A 442 2.91 -18.05 9.83
N CYS A 443 3.57 -17.66 8.74
CA CYS A 443 4.56 -18.50 8.07
C CYS A 443 5.94 -18.35 8.73
N ASN A 444 6.19 -19.11 9.80
CA ASN A 444 7.41 -18.95 10.61
C ASN A 444 8.72 -19.01 9.82
N ALA A 445 8.83 -19.87 8.80
CA ALA A 445 10.02 -19.93 7.93
C ALA A 445 10.20 -18.68 7.02
N PHE A 446 9.15 -17.91 6.77
CA PHE A 446 9.19 -16.64 6.06
C PHE A 446 9.56 -15.48 7.01
N GLU A 447 8.91 -15.39 8.17
CA GLU A 447 9.16 -14.31 9.15
C GLU A 447 10.52 -14.45 9.87
N ASN A 448 10.87 -15.67 10.31
CA ASN A 448 12.00 -15.95 11.20
C ASN A 448 13.01 -16.96 10.62
N GLY A 449 12.76 -17.49 9.42
CA GLY A 449 13.65 -18.45 8.77
C GLY A 449 14.89 -17.82 8.13
N PRO A 450 15.73 -18.62 7.45
CA PRO A 450 17.02 -18.18 6.91
C PRO A 450 16.90 -17.04 5.88
N ASP A 451 15.76 -16.97 5.19
CA ASP A 451 15.52 -16.06 4.08
C ASP A 451 14.93 -14.70 4.51
N ASN A 452 14.62 -14.50 5.80
CA ASN A 452 14.04 -13.25 6.31
C ASN A 452 14.95 -12.01 6.14
N SER A 453 16.23 -12.23 5.81
CA SER A 453 17.23 -11.19 5.57
C SER A 453 17.54 -10.93 4.09
N ILE A 454 16.87 -11.60 3.14
CA ILE A 454 17.13 -11.41 1.70
C ILE A 454 16.82 -9.97 1.27
N ALA A 455 15.69 -9.41 1.69
CA ALA A 455 15.29 -8.04 1.37
C ALA A 455 16.31 -6.99 1.85
N SER A 456 16.68 -7.05 3.13
CA SER A 456 17.66 -6.14 3.72
C SER A 456 19.07 -6.34 3.16
N SER A 457 19.42 -7.57 2.75
CA SER A 457 20.68 -7.87 2.04
C SER A 457 20.71 -7.29 0.62
N ALA A 458 19.61 -7.37 -0.12
CA ALA A 458 19.49 -6.76 -1.45
C ALA A 458 19.54 -5.23 -1.37
N GLN A 459 18.79 -4.63 -0.43
CA GLN A 459 18.84 -3.20 -0.14
C GLN A 459 20.23 -2.75 0.29
N SER A 460 20.93 -3.50 1.15
CA SER A 460 22.29 -3.14 1.60
C SER A 460 23.31 -3.09 0.46
N LYS A 461 23.23 -4.03 -0.50
CA LYS A 461 24.08 -4.01 -1.71
C LYS A 461 23.80 -2.78 -2.56
N TRP A 462 22.52 -2.45 -2.77
CA TRP A 462 22.15 -1.29 -3.57
C TRP A 462 22.51 0.03 -2.90
N THR A 463 22.24 0.17 -1.61
CA THR A 463 22.64 1.30 -0.75
C THR A 463 24.14 1.60 -0.84
N ALA A 464 24.99 0.58 -0.91
CA ALA A 464 26.44 0.76 -1.08
C ALA A 464 26.84 1.40 -2.43
N VAL A 465 25.93 1.42 -3.42
CA VAL A 465 26.12 2.07 -4.73
C VAL A 465 25.64 3.53 -4.70
N PHE A 466 24.36 3.77 -4.35
CA PHE A 466 23.73 5.08 -4.59
C PHE A 466 23.84 6.09 -3.43
N ILE A 467 23.96 5.64 -2.18
CA ILE A 467 24.00 6.55 -1.02
C ILE A 467 25.33 7.30 -0.83
N PRO A 468 26.53 6.74 -1.08
CA PRO A 468 27.79 7.44 -0.75
C PRO A 468 27.95 8.84 -1.39
N PRO A 469 27.60 9.09 -2.68
CA PRO A 469 27.63 10.43 -3.26
C PRO A 469 26.64 11.40 -2.60
N ILE A 470 25.44 10.93 -2.25
CA ILE A 470 24.41 11.70 -1.57
C ILE A 470 24.89 12.08 -0.16
N GLN A 471 25.37 11.10 0.61
CA GLN A 471 25.89 11.28 1.96
C GLN A 471 27.06 12.27 1.99
N ALA A 472 27.96 12.23 1.01
CA ALA A 472 29.04 13.19 0.87
C ALA A 472 28.51 14.61 0.62
N ARG A 473 27.53 14.78 -0.29
CA ARG A 473 26.92 16.08 -0.59
C ARG A 473 26.19 16.67 0.63
N LEU A 474 25.36 15.89 1.32
CA LEU A 474 24.63 16.36 2.50
C LEU A 474 25.59 16.83 3.61
N ASN A 475 26.68 16.09 3.86
CA ASN A 475 27.68 16.47 4.86
C ASN A 475 28.50 17.71 4.46
N ALA A 476 28.76 17.91 3.17
CA ALA A 476 29.39 19.14 2.67
C ALA A 476 28.45 20.36 2.77
N GLY A 477 27.16 20.18 2.53
CA GLY A 477 26.13 21.21 2.63
C GLY A 477 25.75 21.60 4.06
N MET A 478 25.98 20.69 5.01
CA MET A 478 25.75 20.85 6.46
C MET A 478 27.00 20.45 7.28
N PRO A 479 28.07 21.26 7.28
CA PRO A 479 29.31 20.92 7.98
C PRO A 479 29.09 20.62 9.46
N GLY A 480 29.62 19.47 9.91
CA GLY A 480 29.45 18.94 11.26
C GLY A 480 28.32 17.90 11.41
N ALA A 481 27.41 17.76 10.44
CA ALA A 481 26.30 16.81 10.53
C ALA A 481 26.75 15.36 10.73
N ASN A 482 27.85 14.95 10.09
CA ASN A 482 28.42 13.61 10.12
C ASN A 482 27.36 12.51 9.90
N LEU A 483 26.47 12.73 8.93
CA LEU A 483 25.40 11.81 8.56
C LEU A 483 25.98 10.47 8.13
N THR A 484 25.40 9.41 8.69
CA THR A 484 25.63 8.03 8.27
C THR A 484 24.82 7.70 7.01
N THR A 485 25.02 6.50 6.48
CA THR A 485 24.18 5.94 5.42
C THR A 485 22.70 5.88 5.84
N THR A 486 22.42 5.44 7.07
CA THR A 486 21.04 5.41 7.62
C THR A 486 20.46 6.82 7.78
N ASP A 487 21.24 7.78 8.30
CA ASP A 487 20.80 9.18 8.36
C ASP A 487 20.48 9.74 6.98
N THR A 488 21.23 9.34 5.95
CA THR A 488 21.02 9.80 4.57
C THR A 488 19.72 9.24 3.99
N ILE A 489 19.41 7.96 4.24
CA ILE A 489 18.12 7.36 3.87
C ILE A 489 16.98 8.01 4.65
N ASN A 490 17.13 8.23 5.96
CA ASN A 490 16.14 8.94 6.78
C ASN A 490 15.85 10.36 6.23
N MET A 491 16.86 11.07 5.70
CA MET A 491 16.68 12.37 5.05
C MET A 491 15.91 12.27 3.72
N MET A 492 15.99 11.14 3.00
CA MET A 492 15.13 10.85 1.86
C MET A 492 13.70 10.51 2.31
N ASP A 493 13.53 9.62 3.29
CA ASP A 493 12.22 9.25 3.86
C ASP A 493 11.43 10.49 4.35
N LEU A 494 12.11 11.50 4.90
CA LEU A 494 11.49 12.75 5.35
C LEU A 494 10.82 13.57 4.22
N CYS A 495 11.10 13.31 2.94
CA CYS A 495 10.40 13.93 1.81
C CYS A 495 8.94 13.46 1.69
N PRO A 496 8.62 12.18 1.42
CA PRO A 496 7.24 11.71 1.33
C PRO A 496 6.47 11.95 2.63
N PHE A 497 7.04 11.62 3.80
CA PHE A 497 6.30 11.71 5.06
C PHE A 497 5.90 13.14 5.44
N ASN A 498 6.77 14.15 5.25
CA ASN A 498 6.36 15.55 5.44
C ASN A 498 5.41 16.05 4.35
N THR A 499 5.47 15.50 3.13
CA THR A 499 4.54 15.86 2.04
C THR A 499 3.12 15.41 2.39
N VAL A 500 2.93 14.17 2.82
CA VAL A 500 1.59 13.63 3.14
C VAL A 500 1.06 14.10 4.50
N ALA A 501 1.93 14.54 5.42
CA ALA A 501 1.50 15.24 6.64
C ALA A 501 0.92 16.64 6.36
N SER A 502 1.16 17.21 5.17
CA SER A 502 0.50 18.44 4.73
C SER A 502 -0.94 18.18 4.31
N LEU A 503 -1.88 19.00 4.80
CA LEU A 503 -3.32 18.90 4.48
C LEU A 503 -3.63 18.91 2.96
N THR A 504 -2.76 19.49 2.15
CA THR A 504 -2.91 19.60 0.70
C THR A 504 -1.95 18.69 -0.08
N GLY A 505 -1.18 17.85 0.61
CA GLY A 505 -0.08 17.10 -0.01
C GLY A 505 1.02 18.00 -0.58
N ALA A 506 1.28 19.18 0.01
CA ALA A 506 2.29 20.11 -0.50
C ALA A 506 3.71 19.50 -0.39
N ILE A 507 4.44 19.46 -1.50
CA ILE A 507 5.79 18.87 -1.59
C ILE A 507 6.72 19.45 -0.53
N SER A 508 7.30 18.56 0.27
CA SER A 508 8.22 18.88 1.36
C SER A 508 9.53 19.52 0.87
N PRO A 509 10.10 20.54 1.56
CA PRO A 509 11.42 21.06 1.24
C PRO A 509 12.55 20.02 1.25
N PHE A 510 12.41 18.94 2.06
CA PHE A 510 13.35 17.80 2.03
C PHE A 510 13.48 17.17 0.64
N CYS A 511 12.42 17.21 -0.16
CA CYS A 511 12.42 16.65 -1.51
C CYS A 511 13.44 17.31 -2.44
N SER A 512 13.69 18.62 -2.25
CA SER A 512 14.62 19.43 -3.05
C SER A 512 16.10 19.21 -2.72
N LEU A 513 16.43 18.44 -1.67
CA LEU A 513 17.81 18.09 -1.30
C LEU A 513 18.41 17.01 -2.21
N PHE A 514 17.57 16.36 -3.01
CA PHE A 514 17.88 15.21 -3.86
C PHE A 514 17.46 15.49 -5.29
N THR A 515 18.23 14.96 -6.24
CA THR A 515 17.95 15.10 -7.67
C THR A 515 16.93 14.06 -8.14
N GLU A 516 16.30 14.29 -9.28
CA GLU A 516 15.41 13.32 -9.95
C GLU A 516 16.06 11.94 -10.10
N ALA A 517 17.31 11.89 -10.58
CA ALA A 517 18.06 10.63 -10.70
C ALA A 517 18.31 9.93 -9.35
N GLU A 518 18.32 10.66 -8.23
CA GLU A 518 18.43 10.05 -6.89
C GLU A 518 17.07 9.55 -6.38
N TRP A 519 15.96 10.18 -6.78
CA TRP A 519 14.61 9.66 -6.56
C TRP A 519 14.36 8.36 -7.32
N HIS A 520 14.80 8.25 -8.57
CA HIS A 520 14.80 6.97 -9.30
C HIS A 520 15.58 5.87 -8.55
N GLN A 521 16.77 6.19 -8.02
CA GLN A 521 17.58 5.25 -7.24
C GLN A 521 16.92 4.87 -5.89
N TYR A 522 16.19 5.77 -5.26
CA TYR A 522 15.40 5.52 -4.04
C TYR A 522 14.13 4.70 -4.32
N ASN A 523 13.39 5.00 -5.39
CA ASN A 523 12.27 4.18 -5.85
C ASN A 523 12.71 2.73 -6.08
N TYR A 524 13.91 2.55 -6.64
CA TYR A 524 14.49 1.23 -6.84
C TYR A 524 14.93 0.56 -5.53
N TYR A 525 15.48 1.31 -4.57
CA TYR A 525 15.78 0.82 -3.22
C TYR A 525 14.54 0.28 -2.50
N GLU A 526 13.40 0.96 -2.63
CA GLU A 526 12.11 0.50 -2.08
C GLU A 526 11.49 -0.64 -2.90
N THR A 527 11.66 -0.62 -4.23
CA THR A 527 11.25 -1.74 -5.10
C THR A 527 12.01 -3.03 -4.78
N LEU A 528 13.31 -2.94 -4.44
CA LEU A 528 14.09 -4.09 -3.96
C LEU A 528 13.56 -4.62 -2.62
N ASN A 529 13.09 -3.76 -1.70
CA ASN A 529 12.44 -4.20 -0.46
C ASN A 529 11.24 -5.10 -0.75
N LYS A 530 10.32 -4.63 -1.61
CA LYS A 530 9.09 -5.37 -1.93
C LYS A 530 9.36 -6.62 -2.76
N TYR A 531 10.27 -6.53 -3.73
CA TYR A 531 10.59 -7.67 -4.60
C TYR A 531 11.22 -8.84 -3.82
N TYR A 532 12.23 -8.53 -2.99
CA TYR A 532 12.99 -9.52 -2.23
C TYR A 532 12.42 -9.81 -0.84
N GLY A 533 11.44 -9.04 -0.37
CA GLY A 533 10.67 -9.31 0.84
C GLY A 533 9.46 -10.18 0.56
N TYR A 534 8.61 -9.78 -0.39
CA TYR A 534 7.23 -10.27 -0.51
C TYR A 534 6.87 -10.80 -1.91
N SER A 535 7.70 -10.55 -2.92
CA SER A 535 7.50 -11.05 -4.29
C SER A 535 8.47 -12.20 -4.61
N TYR A 536 8.67 -12.48 -5.91
CA TYR A 536 9.46 -13.59 -6.44
C TYR A 536 10.95 -13.61 -6.03
N GLY A 537 11.46 -12.52 -5.44
CA GLY A 537 12.80 -12.50 -4.84
C GLY A 537 12.88 -13.24 -3.50
N ASN A 538 11.75 -13.48 -2.83
CA ASN A 538 11.66 -14.33 -1.64
C ASN A 538 11.04 -15.70 -2.01
N PRO A 539 11.67 -16.84 -1.69
CA PRO A 539 11.11 -18.17 -1.97
C PRO A 539 9.70 -18.42 -1.41
N LEU A 540 9.36 -17.78 -0.29
CA LEU A 540 8.04 -17.88 0.36
C LEU A 540 7.22 -16.59 0.25
N GLY A 541 7.67 -15.56 -0.47
CA GLY A 541 6.91 -14.31 -0.67
C GLY A 541 5.53 -14.54 -1.32
N PRO A 542 5.45 -15.13 -2.52
CA PRO A 542 4.17 -15.44 -3.16
C PRO A 542 3.29 -16.41 -2.34
N THR A 543 3.89 -17.24 -1.49
CA THR A 543 3.16 -18.17 -0.62
C THR A 543 2.28 -17.45 0.40
N GLN A 544 2.61 -16.23 0.83
CA GLN A 544 1.78 -15.49 1.79
C GLN A 544 0.43 -15.05 1.18
N GLY A 545 0.38 -14.86 -0.15
CA GLY A 545 -0.81 -14.40 -0.87
C GLY A 545 -1.82 -15.49 -1.25
N VAL A 546 -1.54 -16.78 -0.98
CA VAL A 546 -2.37 -17.88 -1.52
C VAL A 546 -3.75 -17.99 -0.87
N GLY A 547 -3.88 -17.66 0.42
CA GLY A 547 -5.18 -17.66 1.11
C GLY A 547 -6.18 -16.71 0.46
N PHE A 548 -5.79 -15.44 0.26
CA PHE A 548 -6.61 -14.47 -0.49
C PHE A 548 -6.87 -14.92 -1.93
N GLY A 549 -5.89 -15.57 -2.57
CA GLY A 549 -6.07 -16.14 -3.91
C GLY A 549 -7.20 -17.18 -3.95
N ASN A 550 -7.26 -18.08 -2.96
CA ASN A 550 -8.32 -19.09 -2.85
C ASN A 550 -9.68 -18.47 -2.48
N GLU A 551 -9.71 -17.42 -1.65
CA GLU A 551 -10.90 -16.59 -1.42
C GLU A 551 -11.41 -15.91 -2.68
N LEU A 552 -10.51 -15.37 -3.51
CA LEU A 552 -10.86 -14.72 -4.78
C LEU A 552 -11.47 -15.73 -5.75
N ILE A 553 -10.88 -16.93 -5.87
CA ILE A 553 -11.44 -18.03 -6.67
C ILE A 553 -12.85 -18.40 -6.18
N ALA A 554 -13.03 -18.58 -4.87
CA ALA A 554 -14.33 -18.90 -4.26
C ALA A 554 -15.41 -17.86 -4.62
N ARG A 555 -15.08 -16.56 -4.47
CA ARG A 555 -15.98 -15.45 -4.82
C ARG A 555 -16.29 -15.38 -6.31
N MET A 556 -15.29 -15.57 -7.18
CA MET A 556 -15.46 -15.53 -8.63
C MET A 556 -16.27 -16.72 -9.17
N THR A 557 -16.13 -17.90 -8.58
CA THR A 557 -16.81 -19.14 -9.02
C THR A 557 -18.09 -19.47 -8.26
N ASN A 558 -18.41 -18.69 -7.21
CA ASN A 558 -19.51 -18.94 -6.29
C ASN A 558 -19.45 -20.37 -5.68
N GLN A 559 -18.24 -20.80 -5.28
CA GLN A 559 -17.97 -22.07 -4.62
C GLN A 559 -17.36 -21.83 -3.22
N PRO A 560 -17.43 -22.80 -2.30
CA PRO A 560 -16.75 -22.72 -1.01
C PRO A 560 -15.24 -22.46 -1.14
N VAL A 561 -14.64 -21.85 -0.11
CA VAL A 561 -13.19 -21.67 -0.04
C VAL A 561 -12.50 -23.03 0.15
N HIS A 562 -11.49 -23.30 -0.68
CA HIS A 562 -10.65 -24.49 -0.61
C HIS A 562 -9.21 -24.07 -0.39
N ASP A 563 -8.79 -24.02 0.87
CA ASP A 563 -7.48 -23.55 1.28
C ASP A 563 -7.05 -24.22 2.60
N MET A 564 -5.74 -24.33 2.82
CA MET A 564 -5.10 -24.83 4.04
C MET A 564 -3.92 -23.93 4.46
N SER A 565 -3.97 -22.65 4.08
CA SER A 565 -2.94 -21.64 4.31
C SER A 565 -3.34 -20.65 5.41
N SER A 566 -3.59 -19.38 5.05
CA SER A 566 -3.94 -18.28 5.94
C SER A 566 -5.45 -18.00 6.04
N THR A 567 -6.31 -18.77 5.34
CA THR A 567 -7.78 -18.65 5.48
C THR A 567 -8.29 -19.07 6.86
N ASN A 568 -9.42 -18.51 7.27
CA ASN A 568 -10.04 -18.82 8.56
C ASN A 568 -11.35 -19.55 8.33
N THR A 569 -11.33 -20.88 8.48
CA THR A 569 -12.48 -21.75 8.21
C THR A 569 -13.74 -21.42 9.01
N THR A 570 -13.65 -20.64 10.10
CA THR A 570 -14.83 -20.15 10.85
C THR A 570 -15.44 -18.91 10.20
N LEU A 571 -14.61 -18.01 9.65
CA LEU A 571 -15.07 -16.83 8.91
C LEU A 571 -15.56 -17.22 7.51
N ASP A 572 -14.82 -18.10 6.83
CA ASP A 572 -14.98 -18.35 5.39
C ASP A 572 -16.10 -19.34 5.06
N ASN A 573 -16.53 -20.15 6.04
CA ASN A 573 -17.73 -21.00 5.93
C ASN A 573 -19.01 -20.32 6.45
N ASN A 574 -18.95 -19.04 6.86
CA ASN A 574 -20.11 -18.30 7.39
C ASN A 574 -20.52 -17.18 6.44
N SER A 575 -21.73 -17.25 5.88
CA SER A 575 -22.27 -16.28 4.92
C SER A 575 -22.39 -14.84 5.43
N THR A 576 -22.26 -14.61 6.74
CA THR A 576 -22.19 -13.26 7.34
C THR A 576 -20.80 -12.64 7.17
N THR A 577 -19.75 -13.45 7.28
CA THR A 577 -18.33 -13.03 7.27
C THR A 577 -17.60 -13.34 5.97
N PHE A 578 -18.17 -14.21 5.14
CA PHE A 578 -17.73 -14.50 3.78
C PHE A 578 -18.94 -14.86 2.88
N PRO A 579 -19.78 -13.89 2.50
CA PRO A 579 -20.90 -14.12 1.60
C PRO A 579 -20.40 -14.44 0.19
N LEU A 580 -20.73 -15.63 -0.33
CA LEU A 580 -20.60 -15.95 -1.75
C LEU A 580 -21.75 -15.32 -2.57
N GLY A 581 -21.55 -15.19 -3.88
CA GLY A 581 -22.61 -14.79 -4.82
C GLY A 581 -22.97 -13.30 -4.83
N ARG A 582 -22.24 -12.44 -4.10
CA ARG A 582 -22.36 -10.98 -4.27
C ARG A 582 -21.62 -10.53 -5.53
N GLN A 583 -21.89 -9.29 -5.95
CA GLN A 583 -21.28 -8.69 -7.15
C GLN A 583 -20.23 -7.61 -6.81
N LEU A 584 -20.17 -7.16 -5.55
CA LEU A 584 -19.26 -6.09 -5.09
C LEU A 584 -18.59 -6.49 -3.77
N TYR A 585 -17.27 -6.47 -3.76
CA TYR A 585 -16.41 -6.78 -2.61
C TYR A 585 -15.30 -5.74 -2.48
N ALA A 586 -14.93 -5.38 -1.25
CA ALA A 586 -13.80 -4.51 -0.95
C ALA A 586 -13.04 -5.03 0.28
N ASP A 587 -11.78 -5.41 0.10
CA ASP A 587 -10.89 -5.82 1.19
C ASP A 587 -9.76 -4.80 1.37
N PHE A 588 -9.43 -4.48 2.63
CA PHE A 588 -8.38 -3.53 3.00
C PHE A 588 -7.22 -4.24 3.71
N SER A 589 -5.99 -3.96 3.29
CA SER A 589 -4.77 -4.71 3.63
C SER A 589 -3.52 -3.80 3.56
N HIS A 590 -2.31 -4.39 3.56
CA HIS A 590 -1.01 -3.71 3.54
C HIS A 590 -0.27 -3.90 2.20
N ASP A 591 0.79 -3.13 1.99
CA ASP A 591 1.66 -3.21 0.80
C ASP A 591 2.40 -4.56 0.69
N ASN A 592 2.78 -5.14 1.82
CA ASN A 592 3.45 -6.43 1.88
C ASN A 592 2.55 -7.54 1.32
N ASP A 593 1.35 -7.63 1.86
CA ASP A 593 0.33 -8.62 1.49
C ASP A 593 -0.17 -8.43 0.06
N MET A 594 -0.43 -7.19 -0.36
CA MET A 594 -0.77 -6.90 -1.76
C MET A 594 0.35 -7.35 -2.71
N THR A 595 1.62 -7.13 -2.35
CA THR A 595 2.77 -7.62 -3.15
C THR A 595 2.78 -9.15 -3.23
N ALA A 596 2.58 -9.83 -2.11
CA ALA A 596 2.51 -11.29 -2.06
C ALA A 596 1.33 -11.84 -2.88
N ILE A 597 0.14 -11.26 -2.73
CA ILE A 597 -1.09 -11.60 -3.46
C ILE A 597 -0.91 -11.43 -4.97
N PHE A 598 -0.38 -10.30 -5.43
CA PHE A 598 -0.13 -10.08 -6.86
C PHE A 598 0.88 -11.10 -7.42
N SER A 599 1.85 -11.49 -6.61
CA SER A 599 2.85 -12.50 -6.97
C SER A 599 2.24 -13.91 -7.02
N ALA A 600 1.41 -14.28 -6.04
CA ALA A 600 0.67 -15.53 -5.97
C ALA A 600 -0.26 -15.75 -7.16
N LEU A 601 -0.97 -14.68 -7.56
CA LEU A 601 -1.86 -14.64 -8.72
C LEU A 601 -1.12 -14.58 -10.08
N GLY A 602 0.22 -14.58 -10.05
CA GLY A 602 1.07 -14.58 -11.24
C GLY A 602 1.04 -13.27 -12.05
N LEU A 603 0.53 -12.18 -11.47
CA LEU A 603 0.27 -10.93 -12.19
C LEU A 603 1.53 -10.27 -12.74
N TYR A 604 2.68 -10.51 -12.11
CA TYR A 604 3.98 -9.96 -12.48
C TYR A 604 5.00 -11.06 -12.84
N ASN A 605 4.57 -12.27 -13.24
CA ASN A 605 5.44 -13.40 -13.60
C ASN A 605 6.44 -13.11 -14.74
N GLY A 606 6.20 -12.05 -15.54
CA GLY A 606 7.16 -11.57 -16.55
C GLY A 606 8.35 -10.77 -15.99
N THR A 607 8.35 -10.47 -14.69
CA THR A 607 9.42 -9.74 -14.00
C THR A 607 10.55 -10.69 -13.65
N GLY A 608 11.67 -10.61 -14.36
CA GLY A 608 12.88 -11.35 -14.01
C GLY A 608 13.50 -10.90 -12.67
N PRO A 609 14.48 -11.65 -12.13
CA PRO A 609 15.20 -11.27 -10.91
C PRO A 609 15.80 -9.85 -11.02
N LEU A 610 15.39 -8.96 -10.12
CA LEU A 610 15.85 -7.56 -10.12
C LEU A 610 17.33 -7.46 -9.69
N SER A 611 18.11 -6.61 -10.36
CA SER A 611 19.52 -6.41 -10.01
C SER A 611 19.67 -5.67 -8.68
N ASN A 612 20.43 -6.21 -7.72
CA ASN A 612 20.73 -5.50 -6.46
C ASN A 612 21.94 -4.55 -6.56
N THR A 613 22.41 -4.25 -7.77
CA THR A 613 23.56 -3.36 -8.03
C THR A 613 23.34 -2.35 -9.16
N THR A 614 22.16 -2.33 -9.79
CA THR A 614 21.85 -1.44 -10.92
C THR A 614 20.34 -1.20 -10.96
N VAL A 615 19.91 0.05 -11.18
CA VAL A 615 18.49 0.39 -11.36
C VAL A 615 17.90 -0.38 -12.54
N VAL A 616 16.68 -0.90 -12.34
CA VAL A 616 15.79 -1.39 -13.39
C VAL A 616 14.47 -0.65 -13.20
N GLU A 617 14.11 0.20 -14.15
CA GLU A 617 12.86 0.96 -14.10
C GLU A 617 11.66 0.03 -14.33
N ALA A 618 10.47 0.50 -13.95
CA ALA A 618 9.23 -0.27 -14.04
C ALA A 618 9.04 -0.84 -15.46
N GLU A 619 9.22 -0.05 -16.51
CA GLU A 619 9.06 -0.45 -17.91
C GLU A 619 9.94 -1.65 -18.30
N GLN A 620 11.15 -1.76 -17.74
CA GLN A 620 12.04 -2.89 -18.00
C GLN A 620 11.74 -4.07 -17.06
N ALA A 621 11.21 -3.81 -15.87
CA ALA A 621 10.73 -4.79 -14.89
C ALA A 621 9.28 -5.25 -15.17
N ASN A 622 8.81 -5.27 -16.42
CA ASN A 622 7.44 -5.64 -16.79
C ASN A 622 6.35 -4.86 -16.00
N TYR A 623 6.59 -3.57 -15.82
CA TYR A 623 5.79 -2.60 -15.05
C TYR A 623 5.68 -2.87 -13.55
N TYR A 624 6.58 -3.69 -12.99
CA TYR A 624 6.74 -3.86 -11.55
C TYR A 624 7.62 -2.77 -10.94
N SER A 625 7.07 -1.99 -10.01
CA SER A 625 7.82 -1.21 -9.02
C SER A 625 6.97 -1.05 -7.76
N ALA A 626 7.59 -0.71 -6.61
CA ALA A 626 6.82 -0.47 -5.39
C ALA A 626 5.83 0.70 -5.56
N ALA A 627 6.22 1.77 -6.27
CA ALA A 627 5.35 2.91 -6.57
C ALA A 627 4.21 2.59 -7.55
N TYR A 628 4.41 1.67 -8.50
CA TYR A 628 3.38 1.30 -9.48
C TYR A 628 2.39 0.28 -8.92
N THR A 629 2.82 -0.54 -7.96
CA THR A 629 2.03 -1.68 -7.47
C THR A 629 1.38 -1.41 -6.11
N VAL A 630 2.13 -0.88 -5.15
CA VAL A 630 1.71 -0.71 -3.76
C VAL A 630 2.03 0.67 -3.14
N PRO A 631 1.72 1.80 -3.82
CA PRO A 631 1.75 3.14 -3.22
C PRO A 631 0.82 3.24 -1.99
N PHE A 632 0.81 4.37 -1.29
CA PHE A 632 -0.28 4.67 -0.36
C PHE A 632 -1.61 4.70 -1.13
N ALA A 633 -2.69 4.26 -0.48
CA ALA A 633 -4.02 4.11 -1.11
C ALA A 633 -4.03 3.30 -2.43
N ALA A 634 -3.06 2.40 -2.63
CA ALA A 634 -3.03 1.49 -3.77
C ALA A 634 -4.33 0.69 -3.88
N ARG A 635 -4.78 0.39 -5.10
CA ARG A 635 -5.90 -0.51 -5.34
C ARG A 635 -5.71 -1.41 -6.55
N ALA A 636 -6.12 -2.66 -6.39
CA ALA A 636 -6.36 -3.59 -7.48
C ALA A 636 -7.86 -3.85 -7.64
N TYR A 637 -8.32 -3.90 -8.88
CA TYR A 637 -9.65 -4.34 -9.25
C TYR A 637 -9.57 -5.67 -10.01
N PHE A 638 -10.32 -6.67 -9.53
CA PHE A 638 -10.53 -7.93 -10.21
C PHE A 638 -11.99 -7.96 -10.70
N GLU A 639 -12.16 -7.76 -12.00
CA GLU A 639 -13.46 -7.66 -12.66
C GLU A 639 -13.84 -9.02 -13.27
N LYS A 640 -15.11 -9.42 -13.18
CA LYS A 640 -15.72 -10.30 -14.18
C LYS A 640 -16.69 -9.50 -15.04
N MET A 641 -16.74 -9.81 -16.33
CA MET A 641 -17.65 -9.18 -17.28
C MET A 641 -18.27 -10.19 -18.24
N GLN A 642 -19.57 -10.08 -18.46
CA GLN A 642 -20.26 -10.77 -19.53
C GLN A 642 -20.21 -9.90 -20.79
N CYS A 643 -19.72 -10.46 -21.90
CA CYS A 643 -19.62 -9.77 -23.17
C CYS A 643 -20.50 -10.41 -24.25
N THR A 644 -20.97 -9.59 -25.19
CA THR A 644 -21.74 -10.05 -26.35
C THR A 644 -20.90 -11.01 -27.20
N GLY A 645 -21.47 -12.16 -27.56
CA GLY A 645 -20.77 -13.20 -28.33
C GLY A 645 -19.80 -14.07 -27.54
N GLN A 646 -19.63 -13.85 -26.23
CA GLN A 646 -18.86 -14.72 -25.34
C GLN A 646 -19.81 -15.63 -24.55
N SER A 647 -19.57 -16.94 -24.55
CA SER A 647 -20.38 -17.91 -23.79
C SER A 647 -20.01 -17.99 -22.31
N GLU A 648 -18.87 -17.41 -21.93
CA GLU A 648 -18.32 -17.42 -20.58
C GLU A 648 -17.95 -15.99 -20.16
N GLU A 649 -18.02 -15.71 -18.86
CA GLU A 649 -17.53 -14.44 -18.31
C GLU A 649 -16.01 -14.29 -18.53
N LEU A 650 -15.58 -13.09 -18.87
CA LEU A 650 -14.17 -12.72 -18.98
C LEU A 650 -13.70 -12.07 -17.68
N VAL A 651 -12.49 -12.40 -17.24
CA VAL A 651 -11.80 -11.77 -16.12
C VAL A 651 -10.86 -10.69 -16.63
N ARG A 652 -10.81 -9.54 -15.96
CA ARG A 652 -9.79 -8.49 -16.15
C ARG A 652 -9.21 -8.10 -14.80
N VAL A 653 -7.90 -7.82 -14.76
CA VAL A 653 -7.23 -7.31 -13.56
C VAL A 653 -6.58 -5.97 -13.86
N ILE A 654 -6.79 -5.02 -12.95
CA ILE A 654 -6.35 -3.64 -13.07
C ILE A 654 -5.65 -3.26 -11.77
N VAL A 655 -4.41 -2.79 -11.81
CA VAL A 655 -3.65 -2.35 -10.63
C VAL A 655 -3.32 -0.88 -10.80
N ASN A 656 -3.83 -0.03 -9.90
CA ASN A 656 -3.67 1.43 -9.95
C ASN A 656 -4.02 2.02 -11.34
N ASP A 657 -5.18 1.63 -11.87
CA ASP A 657 -5.70 1.87 -13.23
C ASP A 657 -4.96 1.19 -14.39
N ARG A 658 -3.77 0.62 -14.17
CA ARG A 658 -3.05 -0.12 -15.21
C ARG A 658 -3.70 -1.49 -15.45
N VAL A 659 -4.18 -1.73 -16.66
CA VAL A 659 -4.70 -3.04 -17.06
C VAL A 659 -3.55 -4.02 -17.24
N LEU A 660 -3.64 -5.18 -16.58
CA LEU A 660 -2.65 -6.24 -16.73
C LEU A 660 -3.06 -7.19 -17.87
N PRO A 661 -2.14 -7.60 -18.77
CA PRO A 661 -2.49 -8.36 -19.97
C PRO A 661 -2.91 -9.83 -19.72
N LEU A 662 -2.88 -10.30 -18.47
CA LEU A 662 -3.25 -11.67 -18.05
C LEU A 662 -2.66 -12.78 -18.94
N THR A 663 -1.37 -12.68 -19.26
CA THR A 663 -0.67 -13.61 -20.16
C THR A 663 -0.65 -15.04 -19.64
N GLN A 664 -0.69 -15.25 -18.31
CA GLN A 664 -0.69 -16.57 -17.67
C GLN A 664 -1.91 -17.44 -17.99
N CYS A 665 -3.04 -16.83 -18.38
CA CYS A 665 -4.24 -17.52 -18.84
C CYS A 665 -4.52 -17.32 -20.35
N GLY A 666 -3.55 -16.80 -21.11
CA GLY A 666 -3.70 -16.50 -22.53
C GLY A 666 -4.68 -15.36 -22.80
N GLY A 667 -4.49 -14.23 -22.10
CA GLY A 667 -5.32 -13.02 -22.24
C GLY A 667 -5.39 -12.47 -23.66
N ASP A 668 -6.53 -11.87 -23.98
CA ASP A 668 -6.80 -11.18 -25.25
C ASP A 668 -6.09 -9.82 -25.35
N ASN A 669 -6.25 -9.14 -26.49
CA ASN A 669 -5.66 -7.81 -26.72
C ASN A 669 -6.18 -6.70 -25.77
N LEU A 670 -7.17 -7.00 -24.92
CA LEU A 670 -7.70 -6.12 -23.87
C LEU A 670 -7.32 -6.60 -22.46
N GLY A 671 -6.41 -7.57 -22.34
CA GLY A 671 -5.89 -8.10 -21.08
C GLY A 671 -6.87 -9.01 -20.35
N ARG A 672 -7.72 -9.75 -21.08
CA ARG A 672 -8.80 -10.55 -20.50
C ARG A 672 -8.73 -12.01 -20.92
N CYS A 673 -8.97 -12.93 -20.00
CA CYS A 673 -9.15 -14.35 -20.30
C CYS A 673 -10.49 -14.83 -19.75
N THR A 674 -10.97 -16.00 -20.19
CA THR A 674 -12.21 -16.57 -19.65
C THR A 674 -12.02 -16.96 -18.19
N LEU A 675 -13.10 -16.95 -17.38
CA LEU A 675 -13.06 -17.29 -15.96
C LEU A 675 -12.40 -18.66 -15.69
N SER A 676 -12.74 -19.68 -16.47
CA SER A 676 -12.15 -21.02 -16.44
C SER A 676 -10.63 -21.00 -16.68
N LYS A 677 -10.15 -20.21 -17.64
CA LYS A 677 -8.71 -20.06 -17.91
C LYS A 677 -8.01 -19.25 -16.83
N PHE A 678 -8.64 -18.21 -16.28
CA PHE A 678 -8.10 -17.45 -15.16
C PHE A 678 -7.89 -18.37 -13.96
N VAL A 679 -8.96 -19.02 -13.47
CA VAL A 679 -8.91 -19.95 -12.34
C VAL A 679 -7.96 -21.11 -12.61
N GLY A 680 -7.98 -21.69 -13.82
CA GLY A 680 -7.06 -22.77 -14.22
C GLY A 680 -5.58 -22.36 -14.31
N SER A 681 -5.27 -21.07 -14.43
CA SER A 681 -3.88 -20.56 -14.38
C SER A 681 -3.37 -20.39 -12.94
N LEU A 682 -4.25 -20.38 -11.94
CA LEU A 682 -3.94 -20.17 -10.53
C LEU A 682 -3.50 -21.47 -9.81
N GLY A 683 -2.84 -22.38 -10.53
CA GLY A 683 -2.43 -23.69 -9.98
C GLY A 683 -1.56 -23.61 -8.73
N PHE A 684 -0.69 -22.60 -8.63
CA PHE A 684 0.11 -22.32 -7.42
C PHE A 684 -0.76 -21.98 -6.20
N VAL A 685 -1.79 -21.14 -6.39
CA VAL A 685 -2.74 -20.75 -5.34
C VAL A 685 -3.58 -21.96 -4.92
N GLN A 686 -4.12 -22.70 -5.90
CA GLN A 686 -4.94 -23.90 -5.66
C GLN A 686 -4.17 -25.04 -4.99
N SER A 687 -2.84 -25.09 -5.12
CA SER A 687 -1.98 -26.04 -4.40
C SER A 687 -1.54 -25.57 -3.01
N ASN A 688 -2.02 -24.42 -2.52
CA ASN A 688 -1.56 -23.75 -1.30
C ASN A 688 -0.08 -23.30 -1.38
N GLY A 689 0.41 -22.97 -2.57
CA GLY A 689 1.77 -22.50 -2.81
C GLY A 689 2.84 -23.44 -2.26
N LEU A 690 3.77 -22.88 -1.49
CA LEU A 690 4.77 -23.61 -0.71
C LEU A 690 4.46 -23.56 0.80
N TRP A 691 3.17 -23.45 1.19
CA TRP A 691 2.77 -23.30 2.60
C TRP A 691 3.25 -24.45 3.49
N ASN A 692 3.41 -25.64 2.91
CA ASN A 692 3.99 -26.79 3.59
C ASN A 692 5.42 -26.55 4.10
N GLN A 693 6.16 -25.58 3.56
CA GLN A 693 7.52 -25.23 3.99
C GLN A 693 7.54 -24.28 5.20
N CYS A 694 6.45 -23.56 5.48
CA CYS A 694 6.36 -22.56 6.56
C CYS A 694 6.72 -23.09 7.96
N PHE A 695 6.60 -24.40 8.18
CA PHE A 695 6.75 -25.06 9.48
C PHE A 695 7.78 -26.20 9.49
N VAL A 696 8.53 -26.40 8.39
CA VAL A 696 9.57 -27.43 8.30
C VAL A 696 10.84 -26.93 9.00
N GLY A 697 10.96 -27.26 10.28
CA GLY A 697 12.11 -26.87 11.11
C GLY A 697 11.95 -27.17 12.60
N ASN A 698 10.72 -27.28 13.12
CA ASN A 698 10.45 -27.50 14.55
C ASN A 698 10.50 -28.99 14.99
N TYR A 699 11.18 -29.87 14.23
CA TYR A 699 11.44 -31.26 14.61
C TYR A 699 12.95 -31.51 14.73
N SER A 700 13.58 -30.88 15.73
CA SER A 700 14.92 -31.24 16.18
C SER A 700 15.04 -31.06 17.70
N SER A 701 15.04 -32.21 18.40
CA SER A 701 15.32 -32.45 19.84
C SER A 701 14.54 -31.64 20.87
#